data_AF-A0A1Q3WKP1-F1
#
_entry.id   AF-A0A1Q3WKP1-F1
#
_cell.length_a   1.000
_cell.length_b   1.000
_cell.length_c   1.000
_cell.angle_alpha   90.00
_cell.angle_beta   90.00
_cell.angle_gamma   90.00
#
_symmetry.space_group_name_H-M   'P 1'
#
loop_
_entity.id
_entity.type
_entity.pdbx_description
1 polymer ?
#
loop_
_entity_poly.entity_id
_entity_poly.type
_entity_poly.pdbx_seq_one_letter_code
_entity_poly.pdbx_strand_id
1 'polypeptide(L)'
;MPNFSTSQAQELIQDAIENGTRHDGYQRTIALRDDYFTILFGFNWERFICRFPLRETIDDHRQKIALTHQNLSSTASLVEKKFGQISRIQDIKKGLNFEGTSKRDQQDLQDVLNDFGGEGSFQRGSLDDYLTLTYDQIALYDPNAFILYDFEPFNADAGERARPYGVLFTCQNVYNFRFTRGDLDYLLVATQVKYKNTDGIWQTVTDLICYAGPFAFRYYLDKQDGRADIPLTEDTFEATSGDLYRIVLFAPGIQRVPAVRLGYKPDPITGNLTCVSPAFHAALDLFKELIDLKAQNDIVSKKHGYPQQFKQSPPCPGEMNPETKFRDTCDNGINRRTNEICNACGGSGHLVHKSEQDTLIMDLPDNPEDWADLTKLVHTVKPELETITTYDDKIEKKKLEIVQTVFSSDQQIQVQGPSKTATEYTVSREDQNNTLLPFADHKSSVYKASVMHIAALMNISGEVKPLYEFPRDLKLTAMKDLYADMEAARKAGVGKEEISQIQDDINRKRYESDPVALQQYFIKKQHLPYISMALDEFEYNNASGLVPKDMAVLYANSDIVFGELEIERPDFYGLPFADRDALVSAKVKRLIDKLPKPVSLSGIPTAGSDKQTAMQQPAQSQFAVGDSVMPISGKEHMASHKGVTMTVTEIVPGENGGTYALKMPDGSIHKWYQGNELMSMTKST
;
A
#
# COMPACT_ATOMS: atom_id res chain seq x y z
N MET A 1 -40.01 -15.11 -6.04
CA MET A 1 -38.87 -14.68 -6.89
C MET A 1 -39.28 -14.99 -8.33
N PRO A 2 -38.98 -14.15 -9.34
CA PRO A 2 -39.15 -14.61 -10.72
C PRO A 2 -38.12 -15.73 -10.94
N ASN A 3 -38.54 -16.97 -10.78
CA ASN A 3 -37.66 -18.14 -10.89
C ASN A 3 -37.13 -18.17 -12.33
N PHE A 4 -35.83 -17.95 -12.50
CA PHE A 4 -35.16 -18.23 -13.75
C PHE A 4 -35.39 -19.71 -14.08
N SER A 5 -36.12 -19.96 -15.16
CA SER A 5 -36.60 -21.29 -15.51
C SER A 5 -35.56 -22.07 -16.32
N THR A 6 -35.70 -23.39 -16.37
CA THR A 6 -34.81 -24.26 -17.15
C THR A 6 -34.87 -23.94 -18.65
N SER A 7 -36.05 -23.59 -19.18
CA SER A 7 -36.20 -23.19 -20.58
C SER A 7 -35.47 -21.88 -20.88
N GLN A 8 -35.59 -20.88 -20.00
CA GLN A 8 -34.85 -19.61 -20.14
C GLN A 8 -33.34 -19.81 -20.09
N ALA A 9 -32.85 -20.75 -19.27
CA ALA A 9 -31.43 -21.08 -19.21
C ALA A 9 -30.93 -21.72 -20.51
N GLN A 10 -31.70 -22.65 -21.08
CA GLN A 10 -31.36 -23.28 -22.36
C GLN A 10 -31.40 -22.27 -23.51
N GLU A 11 -32.45 -21.46 -23.60
CA GLU A 11 -32.56 -20.37 -24.58
C GLU A 11 -31.36 -19.41 -24.49
N LEU A 12 -30.95 -19.03 -23.28
CA LEU A 12 -29.80 -18.15 -23.06
C LEU A 12 -28.49 -18.77 -23.55
N ILE A 13 -28.25 -20.06 -23.27
CA ILE A 13 -27.03 -20.75 -23.72
C ILE A 13 -27.04 -20.92 -25.23
N GLN A 14 -28.16 -21.36 -25.80
CA GLN A 14 -28.32 -21.55 -27.25
C GLN A 14 -28.13 -20.24 -27.99
N ASP A 15 -28.72 -19.14 -27.52
CA ASP A 15 -28.51 -17.81 -28.08
C ASP A 15 -27.04 -17.36 -27.98
N ALA A 16 -26.36 -17.68 -26.87
CA ALA A 16 -24.92 -17.41 -26.72
C ALA A 16 -24.03 -18.24 -27.66
N ILE A 17 -24.48 -19.43 -28.08
CA ILE A 17 -23.82 -20.31 -29.07
C ILE A 17 -24.09 -19.81 -30.50
N GLU A 18 -25.36 -19.59 -30.85
CA GLU A 18 -25.78 -19.25 -32.21
C GLU A 18 -25.43 -17.82 -32.59
N ASN A 19 -25.75 -16.87 -31.71
CA ASN A 19 -25.62 -15.43 -31.99
C ASN A 19 -24.40 -14.81 -31.32
N GLY A 20 -23.69 -15.56 -30.46
CA GLY A 20 -22.56 -15.03 -29.71
C GLY A 20 -22.98 -13.99 -28.66
N THR A 21 -24.23 -14.01 -28.21
CA THR A 21 -24.77 -13.03 -27.25
C THR A 21 -23.99 -13.01 -25.94
N ARG A 22 -23.66 -11.82 -25.48
CA ARG A 22 -22.99 -11.54 -24.20
C ARG A 22 -23.74 -10.43 -23.47
N HIS A 23 -23.43 -10.20 -22.20
CA HIS A 23 -23.97 -9.06 -21.48
C HIS A 23 -23.50 -7.72 -22.11
N ASP A 24 -24.32 -6.67 -22.01
CA ASP A 24 -24.11 -5.38 -22.70
C ASP A 24 -22.74 -4.74 -22.41
N GLY A 25 -22.22 -4.96 -21.20
CA GLY A 25 -20.92 -4.44 -20.76
C GLY A 25 -19.69 -5.28 -21.15
N TYR A 26 -19.83 -6.42 -21.82
CA TYR A 26 -18.78 -7.44 -21.95
C TYR A 26 -17.47 -6.92 -22.56
N GLN A 27 -17.56 -6.22 -23.70
CA GLN A 27 -16.37 -5.67 -24.36
C GLN A 27 -15.69 -4.60 -23.51
N ARG A 28 -16.48 -3.78 -22.81
CA ARG A 28 -15.96 -2.74 -21.92
C ARG A 28 -15.26 -3.34 -20.70
N THR A 29 -15.79 -4.41 -20.12
CA THR A 29 -15.14 -5.08 -18.98
C THR A 29 -13.81 -5.70 -19.36
N ILE A 30 -13.71 -6.28 -20.56
CA ILE A 30 -12.43 -6.82 -21.08
C ILE A 30 -11.43 -5.68 -21.33
N ALA A 31 -11.85 -4.61 -22.01
CA ALA A 31 -10.99 -3.48 -22.30
C ALA A 31 -10.44 -2.82 -21.03
N LEU A 32 -11.30 -2.61 -20.03
CA LEU A 32 -10.93 -2.04 -18.73
C LEU A 32 -10.04 -2.99 -17.92
N ARG A 33 -10.33 -4.29 -17.91
CA ARG A 33 -9.45 -5.28 -17.28
C ARG A 33 -8.06 -5.22 -17.87
N ASP A 34 -7.95 -5.20 -19.19
CA ASP A 34 -6.64 -5.11 -19.83
C ASP A 34 -5.95 -3.77 -19.52
N ASP A 35 -6.69 -2.66 -19.41
CA ASP A 35 -6.16 -1.34 -19.03
C ASP A 35 -5.55 -1.41 -17.62
N TYR A 36 -6.30 -1.96 -16.66
CA TYR A 36 -5.85 -2.11 -15.27
C TYR A 36 -4.71 -3.11 -15.13
N PHE A 37 -4.74 -4.20 -15.90
CA PHE A 37 -3.68 -5.20 -15.94
C PHE A 37 -2.37 -4.60 -16.49
N THR A 38 -2.46 -3.76 -17.53
CA THR A 38 -1.33 -2.98 -18.04
C THR A 38 -0.78 -2.01 -16.99
N ILE A 39 -1.64 -1.31 -16.24
CA ILE A 39 -1.20 -0.40 -15.17
C ILE A 39 -0.45 -1.15 -14.07
N LEU A 40 -1.01 -2.27 -13.60
CA LEU A 40 -0.50 -3.01 -12.46
C LEU A 40 0.80 -3.77 -12.79
N PHE A 41 0.80 -4.51 -13.90
CA PHE A 41 1.90 -5.41 -14.26
C PHE A 41 2.83 -4.87 -15.35
N GLY A 42 2.46 -3.76 -16.01
CA GLY A 42 3.23 -3.21 -17.14
C GLY A 42 3.15 -4.07 -18.40
N PHE A 43 2.14 -4.94 -18.52
CA PHE A 43 1.97 -5.80 -19.70
C PHE A 43 1.28 -5.04 -20.84
N ASN A 44 1.78 -5.16 -22.08
CA ASN A 44 1.21 -4.51 -23.28
C ASN A 44 1.04 -2.98 -23.13
N TRP A 45 1.99 -2.32 -22.47
CA TRP A 45 1.99 -0.88 -22.19
C TRP A 45 2.12 -0.02 -23.46
N GLU A 46 2.61 -0.61 -24.55
CA GLU A 46 2.75 0.06 -25.84
C GLU A 46 1.42 0.63 -26.34
N ARG A 47 0.30 0.00 -25.96
CA ARG A 47 -1.06 0.41 -26.33
C ARG A 47 -1.47 1.78 -25.80
N PHE A 48 -0.82 2.25 -24.73
CA PHE A 48 -1.08 3.58 -24.15
C PHE A 48 -0.33 4.68 -24.87
N ILE A 49 0.70 4.33 -25.65
CA ILE A 49 1.50 5.32 -26.34
C ILE A 49 0.81 5.76 -27.62
N CYS A 50 0.43 7.02 -27.67
CA CYS A 50 -0.15 7.58 -28.86
C CYS A 50 0.94 7.92 -29.88
N ARG A 51 0.72 7.54 -31.15
CA ARG A 51 1.49 8.06 -32.27
C ARG A 51 0.96 9.43 -32.64
N PHE A 52 1.84 10.39 -32.92
CA PHE A 52 1.43 11.68 -33.50
C PHE A 52 1.60 11.68 -35.03
N PRO A 53 0.56 11.32 -35.81
CA PRO A 53 0.72 10.94 -37.21
C PRO A 53 1.23 12.07 -38.11
N LEU A 54 1.06 13.34 -37.71
CA LEU A 54 1.49 14.51 -38.49
C LEU A 54 3.00 14.77 -38.45
N ARG A 55 3.72 14.27 -37.44
CA ARG A 55 5.17 14.50 -37.28
C ARG A 55 5.98 13.24 -37.00
N GLU A 56 5.33 12.11 -36.74
CA GLU A 56 5.97 10.86 -36.33
C GLU A 56 5.72 9.77 -37.39
N THR A 57 6.81 9.28 -37.99
CA THR A 57 6.75 8.13 -38.90
C THR A 57 6.48 6.84 -38.11
N ILE A 58 6.14 5.76 -38.81
CA ILE A 58 5.92 4.45 -38.17
C ILE A 58 7.21 3.95 -37.51
N ASP A 59 8.37 4.20 -38.14
CA ASP A 59 9.66 3.75 -37.62
C ASP A 59 10.11 4.61 -36.43
N ASP A 60 9.84 5.92 -36.43
CA ASP A 60 10.04 6.78 -35.25
C ASP A 60 9.21 6.30 -34.05
N HIS A 61 7.96 5.89 -34.31
CA HIS A 61 7.08 5.38 -33.28
C HIS A 61 7.55 4.03 -32.72
N ARG A 62 8.02 3.12 -33.58
CA ARG A 62 8.66 1.88 -33.15
C ARG A 62 9.92 2.14 -32.33
N GLN A 63 10.71 3.14 -32.73
CA GLN A 63 11.88 3.57 -31.97
C GLN A 63 11.47 4.10 -30.59
N LYS A 64 10.43 4.95 -30.50
CA LYS A 64 9.88 5.43 -29.22
C LYS A 64 9.54 4.28 -28.27
N ILE A 65 8.80 3.29 -28.77
CA ILE A 65 8.44 2.09 -28.01
C ILE A 65 9.71 1.33 -27.58
N ALA A 66 10.64 1.06 -28.50
CA ALA A 66 11.86 0.30 -28.18
C ALA A 66 12.76 1.01 -27.15
N LEU A 67 12.71 2.35 -27.10
CA LEU A 67 13.53 3.14 -26.19
C LEU A 67 12.89 3.37 -24.83
N THR A 68 11.57 3.24 -24.69
CA THR A 68 10.84 3.60 -23.48
C THR A 68 10.89 2.47 -22.45
N HIS A 69 11.20 2.81 -21.21
CA HIS A 69 11.11 1.89 -20.07
C HIS A 69 9.92 2.28 -19.19
N GLN A 70 8.91 1.41 -19.14
CA GLN A 70 7.67 1.67 -18.39
C GLN A 70 7.92 1.78 -16.88
N ASN A 71 7.22 2.71 -16.24
CA ASN A 71 7.22 2.95 -14.78
C ASN A 71 5.79 2.91 -14.19
N LEU A 72 4.85 2.28 -14.92
CA LEU A 72 3.45 2.19 -14.52
C LEU A 72 3.33 1.30 -13.28
N SER A 73 3.94 0.11 -13.31
CA SER A 73 3.82 -0.86 -12.21
C SER A 73 4.39 -0.34 -10.90
N SER A 74 5.48 0.45 -10.93
CA SER A 74 6.06 1.05 -9.72
C SER A 74 5.17 2.14 -9.13
N THR A 75 4.47 2.90 -9.96
CA THR A 75 3.50 3.92 -9.54
C THR A 75 2.22 3.26 -9.02
N ALA A 76 1.71 2.25 -9.72
CA ALA A 76 0.54 1.46 -9.33
C ALA A 76 0.76 0.72 -8.00
N SER A 77 1.97 0.20 -7.77
CA SER A 77 2.35 -0.49 -6.53
C SER A 77 2.14 0.37 -5.28
N LEU A 78 2.26 1.69 -5.36
CA LEU A 78 2.01 2.59 -4.23
C LEU A 78 0.53 2.58 -3.83
N VAL A 79 -0.35 2.59 -4.83
CA VAL A 79 -1.81 2.51 -4.64
C VAL A 79 -2.20 1.11 -4.17
N GLU A 80 -1.73 0.06 -4.86
CA GLU A 80 -2.00 -1.34 -4.51
C GLU A 80 -1.60 -1.65 -3.06
N LYS A 81 -0.40 -1.23 -2.62
CA LYS A 81 0.06 -1.47 -1.25
C LYS A 81 -0.86 -0.86 -0.20
N LYS A 82 -1.53 0.27 -0.48
CA LYS A 82 -2.51 0.89 0.43
C LYS A 82 -3.77 0.04 0.54
N PHE A 83 -4.29 -0.48 -0.57
CA PHE A 83 -5.41 -1.44 -0.56
C PHE A 83 -5.03 -2.73 0.18
N GLY A 84 -3.82 -3.24 -0.03
CA GLY A 84 -3.29 -4.42 0.67
C GLY A 84 -3.07 -4.25 2.17
N GLN A 85 -3.16 -3.04 2.72
CA GLN A 85 -3.11 -2.83 4.17
C GLN A 85 -4.38 -3.34 4.87
N ILE A 86 -5.51 -3.44 4.16
CA ILE A 86 -6.79 -3.88 4.72
C ILE A 86 -6.67 -5.29 5.31
N SER A 87 -5.90 -6.16 4.69
CA SER A 87 -5.71 -7.55 5.13
C SER A 87 -4.78 -7.69 6.33
N ARG A 88 -4.14 -6.60 6.77
CA ARG A 88 -3.30 -6.56 7.97
C ARG A 88 -4.06 -6.05 9.19
N ILE A 89 -5.31 -5.65 9.03
CA ILE A 89 -6.13 -5.13 10.13
C ILE A 89 -6.47 -6.28 11.07
N GLN A 90 -6.12 -6.14 12.34
CA GLN A 90 -6.33 -7.16 13.38
C GLN A 90 -7.68 -7.01 14.11
N ASP A 91 -8.21 -5.79 14.20
CA ASP A 91 -9.44 -5.49 14.95
C ASP A 91 -10.73 -5.87 14.15
N ILE A 92 -10.69 -6.97 13.39
CA ILE A 92 -11.84 -7.49 12.63
C ILE A 92 -12.73 -8.30 13.57
N LYS A 93 -14.03 -8.02 13.58
CA LYS A 93 -15.01 -8.86 14.27
C LYS A 93 -15.27 -10.11 13.44
N LYS A 94 -14.67 -11.25 13.80
CA LYS A 94 -14.81 -12.53 13.10
C LYS A 94 -15.48 -13.58 13.99
N GLY A 95 -16.43 -14.34 13.45
CA GLY A 95 -17.09 -15.44 14.15
C GLY A 95 -18.19 -16.11 13.33
N LEU A 96 -18.63 -17.29 13.76
CA LEU A 96 -19.77 -18.01 13.19
C LEU A 96 -20.82 -18.19 14.26
N ASN A 97 -22.00 -17.63 14.03
CA ASN A 97 -23.15 -17.84 14.90
C ASN A 97 -24.03 -18.93 14.29
N PHE A 98 -24.38 -19.94 15.09
CA PHE A 98 -25.16 -21.09 14.66
C PHE A 98 -26.48 -21.14 15.40
N GLU A 99 -27.58 -21.29 14.66
CA GLU A 99 -28.92 -21.47 15.22
C GLU A 99 -29.52 -22.79 14.71
N GLY A 100 -29.76 -23.73 15.63
CA GLY A 100 -30.32 -25.04 15.28
C GLY A 100 -29.37 -26.01 14.56
N THR A 101 -28.09 -25.64 14.37
CA THR A 101 -27.07 -26.46 13.72
C THR A 101 -26.46 -27.50 14.67
N SER A 102 -26.26 -28.73 14.21
CA SER A 102 -25.63 -29.80 15.01
C SER A 102 -24.14 -29.53 15.27
N LYS A 103 -23.59 -30.02 16.39
CA LYS A 103 -22.15 -29.84 16.73
C LYS A 103 -21.22 -30.40 15.65
N ARG A 104 -21.60 -31.52 15.03
CA ARG A 104 -20.84 -32.13 13.93
C ARG A 104 -20.78 -31.18 12.73
N ASP A 105 -21.91 -30.59 12.35
CA ASP A 105 -21.98 -29.67 11.21
C ASP A 105 -21.17 -28.39 11.46
N GLN A 106 -21.19 -27.88 12.69
CA GLN A 106 -20.38 -26.73 13.08
C GLN A 106 -18.88 -27.03 12.90
N GLN A 107 -18.44 -28.21 13.35
CA GLN A 107 -17.05 -28.63 13.23
C GLN A 107 -16.66 -28.89 11.77
N ASP A 108 -17.48 -29.61 11.01
CA ASP A 108 -17.21 -29.90 9.59
C ASP A 108 -17.11 -28.61 8.76
N LEU A 109 -17.99 -27.64 8.98
CA LEU A 109 -17.93 -26.34 8.32
C LEU A 109 -16.65 -25.59 8.72
N GLN A 110 -16.32 -25.55 10.01
CA GLN A 110 -15.11 -24.89 10.49
C GLN A 110 -13.85 -25.53 9.88
N ASP A 111 -13.82 -26.85 9.74
CA ASP A 111 -12.71 -27.58 9.12
C ASP A 111 -12.56 -27.21 7.64
N VAL A 112 -13.67 -27.15 6.88
CA VAL A 112 -13.62 -26.70 5.47
C VAL A 112 -13.15 -25.25 5.36
N LEU A 113 -13.60 -24.38 6.26
CA LEU A 113 -13.20 -22.96 6.24
C LEU A 113 -11.74 -22.76 6.66
N ASN A 114 -11.16 -23.66 7.44
CA ASN A 114 -9.76 -23.61 7.89
C ASN A 114 -8.78 -24.31 6.92
N ASP A 115 -9.25 -25.27 6.12
CA ASP A 115 -8.49 -25.98 5.07
C ASP A 115 -9.13 -25.76 3.68
N PHE A 116 -9.33 -24.48 3.36
CA PHE A 116 -9.89 -24.03 2.10
C PHE A 116 -8.81 -23.86 1.03
N GLY A 117 -9.17 -24.15 -0.23
CA GLY A 117 -8.34 -23.95 -1.39
C GLY A 117 -9.18 -23.65 -2.63
N GLY A 118 -8.56 -22.98 -3.61
CA GLY A 118 -9.17 -22.78 -4.93
C GLY A 118 -8.62 -23.75 -5.97
N GLU A 119 -9.36 -23.93 -7.06
CA GLU A 119 -8.91 -24.70 -8.23
C GLU A 119 -7.60 -24.08 -8.77
N GLY A 120 -6.59 -24.94 -8.98
CA GLY A 120 -5.27 -24.50 -9.44
C GLY A 120 -4.40 -23.81 -8.38
N SER A 121 -4.87 -23.68 -7.12
CA SER A 121 -4.04 -23.19 -6.01
C SER A 121 -3.11 -24.29 -5.49
N PHE A 122 -1.83 -23.97 -5.32
CA PHE A 122 -0.88 -24.85 -4.63
C PHE A 122 -0.96 -24.71 -3.09
N GLN A 123 -1.52 -23.61 -2.60
CA GLN A 123 -1.61 -23.32 -1.18
C GLN A 123 -3.04 -23.60 -0.66
N ARG A 124 -3.11 -24.30 0.48
CA ARG A 124 -4.31 -24.43 1.30
C ARG A 124 -4.11 -23.64 2.58
N GLY A 125 -5.20 -23.08 3.11
CA GLY A 125 -5.21 -22.29 4.32
C GLY A 125 -6.65 -21.96 4.70
N SER A 126 -6.87 -20.91 5.47
CA SER A 126 -8.24 -20.49 5.74
C SER A 126 -8.90 -19.85 4.51
N LEU A 127 -10.23 -19.82 4.46
CA LEU A 127 -10.98 -19.07 3.44
C LEU A 127 -10.55 -17.59 3.40
N ASP A 128 -10.17 -17.03 4.55
CA ASP A 128 -9.69 -15.66 4.68
C ASP A 128 -8.31 -15.47 4.03
N ASP A 129 -7.42 -16.45 4.16
CA ASP A 129 -6.12 -16.47 3.49
C ASP A 129 -6.30 -16.57 1.97
N TYR A 130 -7.21 -17.45 1.52
CA TYR A 130 -7.55 -17.58 0.10
C TYR A 130 -8.10 -16.27 -0.48
N LEU A 131 -9.03 -15.60 0.23
CA LEU A 131 -9.57 -14.31 -0.21
C LEU A 131 -8.52 -13.20 -0.15
N THR A 132 -7.61 -13.22 0.83
CA THR A 132 -6.50 -12.26 0.88
C THR A 132 -5.57 -12.40 -0.33
N LEU A 133 -5.31 -13.61 -0.81
CA LEU A 133 -4.53 -13.82 -2.03
C LEU A 133 -5.33 -13.49 -3.31
N THR A 134 -6.61 -13.87 -3.35
CA THR A 134 -7.43 -13.80 -4.56
C THR A 134 -8.16 -12.47 -4.69
N TYR A 135 -8.96 -12.08 -3.69
CA TYR A 135 -9.77 -10.86 -3.74
C TYR A 135 -8.91 -9.60 -3.75
N ASP A 136 -7.92 -9.49 -2.86
CA ASP A 136 -7.19 -8.21 -2.68
C ASP A 136 -6.46 -7.76 -3.95
N GLN A 137 -6.02 -8.69 -4.79
CA GLN A 137 -5.34 -8.39 -6.04
C GLN A 137 -6.30 -8.34 -7.22
N ILE A 138 -7.16 -9.36 -7.36
CA ILE A 138 -8.01 -9.53 -8.54
C ILE A 138 -9.14 -8.50 -8.56
N ALA A 139 -9.70 -8.13 -7.41
CA ALA A 139 -10.70 -7.07 -7.36
C ALA A 139 -10.17 -5.71 -7.86
N LEU A 140 -8.84 -5.50 -7.85
CA LEU A 140 -8.23 -4.27 -8.34
C LEU A 140 -8.10 -4.21 -9.86
N TYR A 141 -7.77 -5.32 -10.53
CA TYR A 141 -7.58 -5.33 -11.99
C TYR A 141 -8.72 -6.01 -12.77
N ASP A 142 -9.49 -6.90 -12.16
CA ASP A 142 -10.66 -7.56 -12.74
C ASP A 142 -11.86 -7.54 -11.76
N PRO A 143 -12.50 -6.37 -11.57
CA PRO A 143 -13.66 -6.24 -10.68
C PRO A 143 -14.91 -7.00 -11.18
N ASN A 144 -14.90 -7.54 -12.40
CA ASN A 144 -16.02 -8.30 -12.95
C ASN A 144 -15.76 -9.81 -12.93
N ALA A 145 -14.67 -10.25 -12.33
CA ALA A 145 -14.44 -11.65 -12.03
C ALA A 145 -15.42 -12.16 -10.95
N PHE A 146 -15.71 -13.44 -11.01
CA PHE A 146 -16.53 -14.16 -10.04
C PHE A 146 -15.73 -15.31 -9.42
N ILE A 147 -15.91 -15.54 -8.12
CA ILE A 147 -15.54 -16.79 -7.49
C ILE A 147 -16.82 -17.63 -7.41
N LEU A 148 -16.82 -18.76 -8.11
CA LEU A 148 -17.84 -19.81 -7.99
C LEU A 148 -17.35 -20.83 -6.96
N TYR A 149 -18.25 -21.36 -6.13
CA TYR A 149 -17.96 -22.47 -5.23
C TYR A 149 -18.53 -23.75 -5.82
N ASP A 150 -17.67 -24.74 -6.01
CA ASP A 150 -18.00 -26.07 -6.54
C ASP A 150 -17.41 -27.16 -5.66
N PHE A 151 -17.76 -28.43 -5.86
CA PHE A 151 -17.25 -29.55 -5.08
C PHE A 151 -17.04 -30.80 -5.95
N GLU A 152 -16.03 -31.60 -5.60
CA GLU A 152 -15.79 -32.88 -6.28
C GLU A 152 -16.79 -33.95 -5.84
N PRO A 153 -17.05 -34.98 -6.68
CA PRO A 153 -17.87 -36.12 -6.29
C PRO A 153 -17.37 -36.76 -4.98
N PHE A 154 -18.30 -37.04 -4.06
CA PHE A 154 -18.02 -37.64 -2.76
C PHE A 154 -19.02 -38.75 -2.44
N ASN A 155 -18.63 -39.67 -1.56
CA ASN A 155 -19.48 -40.79 -1.17
C ASN A 155 -20.29 -40.46 0.10
N ALA A 156 -21.49 -39.92 -0.11
CA ALA A 156 -22.42 -39.60 0.98
C ALA A 156 -22.78 -40.84 1.84
N ASP A 157 -22.86 -42.03 1.25
CA ASP A 157 -23.21 -43.27 1.95
C ASP A 157 -22.09 -43.75 2.90
N ALA A 158 -20.83 -43.43 2.58
CA ALA A 158 -19.69 -43.64 3.46
C ALA A 158 -19.59 -42.59 4.59
N GLY A 159 -20.51 -41.62 4.61
CA GLY A 159 -20.50 -40.51 5.57
C GLY A 159 -19.54 -39.38 5.20
N GLU A 160 -19.00 -39.37 3.98
CA GLU A 160 -18.25 -38.24 3.43
C GLU A 160 -19.18 -37.06 3.18
N ARG A 161 -18.60 -35.86 3.16
CA ARG A 161 -19.32 -34.61 2.88
C ARG A 161 -18.67 -33.90 1.72
N ALA A 162 -19.48 -33.09 1.04
CA ALA A 162 -18.98 -32.13 0.06
C ALA A 162 -17.87 -31.30 0.71
N ARG A 163 -16.77 -31.14 -0.02
CA ARG A 163 -15.66 -30.24 0.33
C ARG A 163 -15.59 -29.16 -0.74
N PRO A 164 -16.36 -28.06 -0.60
CA PRO A 164 -16.37 -27.02 -1.61
C PRO A 164 -15.01 -26.33 -1.76
N TYR A 165 -14.68 -25.95 -2.99
CA TYR A 165 -13.49 -25.19 -3.36
C TYR A 165 -13.88 -24.01 -4.27
N GLY A 166 -13.00 -23.00 -4.35
CA GLY A 166 -13.23 -21.81 -5.16
C GLY A 166 -12.72 -21.94 -6.59
N VAL A 167 -13.56 -21.66 -7.58
CA VAL A 167 -13.22 -21.56 -9.00
C VAL A 167 -13.30 -20.10 -9.43
N LEU A 168 -12.19 -19.55 -9.91
CA LEU A 168 -12.14 -18.16 -10.37
C LEU A 168 -12.47 -18.07 -11.85
N PHE A 169 -13.53 -17.33 -12.18
CA PHE A 169 -13.86 -16.93 -13.54
C PHE A 169 -13.51 -15.45 -13.76
N THR A 170 -12.57 -15.18 -14.66
CA THR A 170 -12.24 -13.81 -15.08
C THR A 170 -13.35 -13.21 -15.95
N CYS A 171 -13.38 -11.89 -16.15
CA CYS A 171 -14.43 -11.27 -16.97
C CYS A 171 -14.47 -11.80 -18.41
N GLN A 172 -13.37 -12.35 -18.94
CA GLN A 172 -13.31 -12.96 -20.27
C GLN A 172 -14.08 -14.29 -20.34
N ASN A 173 -14.22 -14.98 -19.20
CA ASN A 173 -14.98 -16.22 -19.09
C ASN A 173 -16.45 -15.95 -18.79
N VAL A 174 -16.81 -14.78 -18.26
CA VAL A 174 -18.18 -14.45 -17.84
C VAL A 174 -18.97 -13.91 -19.03
N TYR A 175 -19.81 -14.74 -19.63
CA TYR A 175 -20.55 -14.37 -20.84
C TYR A 175 -21.82 -13.58 -20.54
N ASN A 176 -22.55 -13.96 -19.48
CA ASN A 176 -23.77 -13.27 -19.08
C ASN A 176 -24.09 -13.52 -17.60
N PHE A 177 -24.76 -12.58 -16.95
CA PHE A 177 -25.22 -12.71 -15.56
C PHE A 177 -26.38 -11.74 -15.31
N ARG A 178 -27.18 -12.00 -14.27
CA ARG A 178 -28.23 -11.08 -13.85
C ARG A 178 -28.39 -11.05 -12.34
N PHE A 179 -28.49 -9.85 -11.79
CA PHE A 179 -28.85 -9.63 -10.39
C PHE A 179 -30.28 -9.12 -10.27
N THR A 180 -31.06 -9.69 -9.34
CA THR A 180 -32.38 -9.20 -8.96
C THR A 180 -32.42 -8.96 -7.46
N ARG A 181 -32.62 -7.70 -7.03
CA ARG A 181 -32.64 -7.30 -5.61
C ARG A 181 -31.37 -7.69 -4.84
N GLY A 182 -30.22 -7.73 -5.52
CA GLY A 182 -28.93 -8.09 -4.94
C GLY A 182 -28.62 -9.59 -4.96
N ASP A 183 -29.58 -10.46 -5.26
CA ASP A 183 -29.35 -11.89 -5.45
C ASP A 183 -28.98 -12.18 -6.91
N LEU A 184 -28.02 -13.08 -7.13
CA LEU A 184 -27.60 -13.54 -8.45
C LEU A 184 -28.58 -14.60 -8.98
N ASP A 185 -29.32 -14.25 -10.03
CA ASP A 185 -30.32 -15.14 -10.64
C ASP A 185 -29.65 -16.24 -11.46
N TYR A 186 -28.66 -15.86 -12.27
CA TYR A 186 -27.87 -16.79 -13.06
C TYR A 186 -26.46 -16.25 -13.36
N LEU A 187 -25.55 -17.16 -13.65
CA LEU A 187 -24.20 -16.89 -14.13
C LEU A 187 -23.87 -17.84 -15.29
N LEU A 188 -23.67 -17.29 -16.48
CA LEU A 188 -23.24 -18.00 -17.68
C LEU A 188 -21.74 -17.79 -17.87
N VAL A 189 -20.97 -18.88 -17.85
CA VAL A 189 -19.52 -18.88 -18.03
C VAL A 189 -19.09 -19.78 -19.19
N ALA A 190 -17.97 -19.42 -19.79
CA ALA A 190 -17.27 -20.20 -20.79
C ALA A 190 -15.96 -20.75 -20.20
N THR A 191 -15.76 -22.06 -20.34
CA THR A 191 -14.60 -22.76 -19.79
C THR A 191 -13.80 -23.37 -20.94
N GLN A 192 -12.51 -23.04 -21.01
CA GLN A 192 -11.61 -23.67 -21.97
C GLN A 192 -11.12 -25.00 -21.41
N VAL A 193 -11.45 -26.09 -22.08
CA VAL A 193 -11.04 -27.44 -21.69
C VAL A 193 -10.01 -27.95 -22.68
N LYS A 194 -8.88 -28.42 -22.15
CA LYS A 194 -7.84 -29.10 -22.93
C LYS A 194 -7.99 -30.60 -22.75
N TYR A 195 -8.17 -31.33 -23.84
CA TYR A 195 -8.26 -32.78 -23.83
C TYR A 195 -7.39 -33.38 -24.94
N LYS A 196 -7.11 -34.67 -24.80
CA LYS A 196 -6.39 -35.45 -25.79
C LYS A 196 -7.40 -36.28 -26.58
N ASN A 197 -7.43 -36.13 -27.90
CA ASN A 197 -8.34 -36.90 -28.76
C ASN A 197 -7.86 -38.37 -28.91
N THR A 198 -8.62 -39.18 -29.65
CA THR A 198 -8.27 -40.59 -29.95
C THR A 198 -6.91 -40.74 -30.63
N ASP A 199 -6.50 -39.77 -31.44
CA ASP A 199 -5.21 -39.76 -32.15
C ASP A 199 -4.04 -39.30 -31.28
N GLY A 200 -4.31 -38.92 -30.04
CA GLY A 200 -3.32 -38.47 -29.10
C GLY A 200 -2.93 -36.98 -29.25
N ILE A 201 -3.67 -36.20 -30.03
CA ILE A 201 -3.46 -34.77 -30.26
C ILE A 201 -4.19 -33.96 -29.18
N TRP A 202 -3.49 -32.97 -28.63
CA TRP A 202 -4.09 -32.01 -27.71
C TRP A 202 -4.98 -31.04 -28.46
N GLN A 203 -6.24 -30.97 -28.05
CA GLN A 203 -7.21 -29.99 -28.52
C GLN A 203 -7.67 -29.10 -27.37
N THR A 204 -8.06 -27.87 -27.70
CA THR A 204 -8.71 -26.95 -26.77
C THR A 204 -10.10 -26.63 -27.32
N VAL A 205 -11.12 -26.80 -26.48
CA VAL A 205 -12.51 -26.50 -26.78
C VAL A 205 -13.09 -25.58 -25.72
N THR A 206 -14.20 -24.92 -26.04
CA THR A 206 -14.90 -24.04 -25.10
C THR A 206 -16.26 -24.66 -24.77
N ASP A 207 -16.42 -25.03 -23.51
CA ASP A 207 -17.71 -25.46 -22.96
C ASP A 207 -18.45 -24.26 -22.36
N LEU A 208 -19.78 -24.33 -22.33
CA LEU A 208 -20.62 -23.31 -21.70
C LEU A 208 -21.36 -23.89 -20.51
N ILE A 209 -21.39 -23.14 -19.41
CA ILE A 209 -22.07 -23.54 -18.17
C ILE A 209 -22.93 -22.39 -17.67
N CYS A 210 -24.22 -22.63 -17.47
CA CYS A 210 -25.12 -21.68 -16.83
C CYS A 210 -25.51 -22.19 -15.44
N TYR A 211 -25.13 -21.46 -14.40
CA TYR A 211 -25.52 -21.73 -13.02
C TYR A 211 -26.74 -20.88 -12.66
N ALA A 212 -27.83 -21.49 -12.17
CA ALA A 212 -29.04 -20.80 -11.75
C ALA A 212 -29.37 -20.96 -10.26
N GLY A 213 -28.61 -21.77 -9.53
CA GLY A 213 -28.90 -22.15 -8.14
C GLY A 213 -29.44 -23.57 -8.06
N PRO A 214 -30.76 -23.81 -8.24
CA PRO A 214 -31.34 -25.15 -8.13
C PRO A 214 -30.91 -26.09 -9.24
N PHE A 215 -30.41 -25.54 -10.35
CA PHE A 215 -29.86 -26.31 -11.46
C PHE A 215 -28.68 -25.57 -12.10
N ALA A 216 -27.88 -26.34 -12.84
CA ALA A 216 -26.89 -25.82 -13.76
C ALA A 216 -26.92 -26.64 -15.06
N PHE A 217 -26.88 -25.97 -16.20
CA PHE A 217 -26.73 -26.62 -17.51
C PHE A 217 -25.31 -26.48 -18.00
N ARG A 218 -24.73 -27.58 -18.47
CA ARG A 218 -23.45 -27.57 -19.18
C ARG A 218 -23.62 -28.10 -20.59
N TYR A 219 -23.11 -27.35 -21.55
CA TYR A 219 -23.04 -27.69 -22.96
C TYR A 219 -21.58 -28.03 -23.27
N TYR A 220 -21.33 -29.31 -23.51
CA TYR A 220 -20.02 -29.83 -23.89
C TYR A 220 -19.90 -29.81 -25.41
N LEU A 221 -18.91 -29.10 -25.95
CA LEU A 221 -18.64 -29.18 -27.38
C LEU A 221 -18.06 -30.57 -27.71
N ASP A 222 -18.78 -31.32 -28.54
CA ASP A 222 -18.44 -32.68 -28.97
C ASP A 222 -18.01 -32.67 -30.45
N LYS A 223 -16.69 -32.74 -30.67
CA LYS A 223 -16.11 -32.87 -32.01
C LYS A 223 -16.15 -34.30 -32.56
N GLN A 224 -16.74 -35.24 -31.83
CA GLN A 224 -16.80 -36.66 -32.17
C GLN A 224 -15.42 -37.33 -32.34
N ASP A 225 -14.41 -36.81 -31.65
CA ASP A 225 -13.01 -37.24 -31.70
C ASP A 225 -12.56 -38.01 -30.44
N GLY A 226 -13.54 -38.50 -29.67
CA GLY A 226 -13.36 -39.34 -28.49
C GLY A 226 -12.90 -38.59 -27.23
N ARG A 227 -13.34 -37.35 -27.04
CA ARG A 227 -13.21 -36.59 -25.79
C ARG A 227 -13.80 -37.37 -24.59
N ALA A 228 -12.95 -37.72 -23.62
CA ALA A 228 -13.29 -38.64 -22.53
C ALA A 228 -14.09 -38.03 -21.37
N ASP A 229 -14.04 -36.71 -21.17
CA ASP A 229 -14.73 -36.03 -20.06
C ASP A 229 -16.20 -35.69 -20.33
N ILE A 230 -16.69 -35.95 -21.54
CA ILE A 230 -18.11 -35.76 -21.89
C ILE A 230 -18.94 -36.89 -21.26
N PRO A 231 -19.92 -36.59 -20.38
CA PRO A 231 -20.81 -37.62 -19.85
C PRO A 231 -21.65 -38.28 -20.95
N LEU A 232 -21.98 -39.55 -20.77
CA LEU A 232 -22.94 -40.25 -21.63
C LEU A 232 -24.34 -39.68 -21.38
N THR A 233 -24.83 -38.89 -22.32
CA THR A 233 -26.15 -38.24 -22.30
C THR A 233 -26.78 -38.36 -23.69
N GLU A 234 -28.11 -38.51 -23.74
CA GLU A 234 -28.89 -38.52 -24.99
C GLU A 234 -29.24 -37.10 -25.45
N ASP A 235 -29.23 -36.13 -24.53
CA ASP A 235 -29.59 -34.74 -24.84
C ASP A 235 -28.46 -34.07 -25.62
N THR A 236 -28.79 -33.66 -26.85
CA THR A 236 -27.86 -32.97 -27.75
C THR A 236 -28.48 -31.71 -28.33
N PHE A 237 -27.62 -30.79 -28.77
CA PHE A 237 -27.98 -29.58 -29.48
C PHE A 237 -26.99 -29.39 -30.64
N GLU A 238 -27.52 -29.33 -31.85
CA GLU A 238 -26.73 -29.04 -33.05
C GLU A 238 -26.91 -27.56 -33.39
N ALA A 239 -25.82 -26.80 -33.31
CA ALA A 239 -25.82 -25.39 -33.62
C ALA A 239 -25.91 -25.16 -35.13
N THR A 240 -26.39 -23.99 -35.54
CA THR A 240 -26.43 -23.60 -36.97
C THR A 240 -25.03 -23.60 -37.63
N SER A 241 -23.95 -23.48 -36.84
CA SER A 241 -22.56 -23.60 -37.32
C SER A 241 -22.17 -25.03 -37.72
N GLY A 242 -22.96 -26.05 -37.37
CA GLY A 242 -22.63 -27.47 -37.48
C GLY A 242 -21.90 -28.03 -36.25
N ASP A 243 -21.73 -27.24 -35.19
CA ASP A 243 -21.14 -27.70 -33.94
C ASP A 243 -22.16 -28.52 -33.13
N LEU A 244 -21.77 -29.73 -32.71
CA LEU A 244 -22.59 -30.59 -31.86
C LEU A 244 -22.25 -30.37 -30.39
N TYR A 245 -23.27 -30.12 -29.57
CA TYR A 245 -23.15 -30.00 -28.13
C TYR A 245 -23.89 -31.13 -27.43
N ARG A 246 -23.28 -31.72 -26.40
CA ARG A 246 -23.97 -32.61 -25.45
C ARG A 246 -24.38 -31.84 -24.20
N ILE A 247 -25.63 -32.01 -23.80
CA ILE A 247 -26.23 -31.25 -22.70
C ILE A 247 -26.28 -32.12 -21.45
N VAL A 248 -25.79 -31.57 -20.35
CA VAL A 248 -25.89 -32.19 -19.03
C VAL A 248 -26.53 -31.22 -18.06
N LEU A 249 -27.56 -31.70 -17.37
CA LEU A 249 -28.24 -31.00 -16.29
C LEU A 249 -27.67 -31.48 -14.95
N PHE A 250 -27.13 -30.54 -14.18
CA PHE A 250 -26.72 -30.74 -12.80
C PHE A 250 -27.75 -30.12 -11.86
N ALA A 251 -28.08 -30.81 -10.77
CA ALA A 251 -29.01 -30.33 -9.74
C ALA A 251 -28.28 -30.29 -8.39
N PRO A 252 -27.55 -29.21 -8.08
CA PRO A 252 -26.70 -29.13 -6.88
C PRO A 252 -27.48 -29.01 -5.56
N GLY A 253 -28.82 -28.92 -5.60
CA GLY A 253 -29.66 -28.93 -4.41
C GLY A 253 -29.68 -27.62 -3.60
N ILE A 254 -29.15 -26.54 -4.16
CA ILE A 254 -29.10 -25.20 -3.53
C ILE A 254 -30.09 -24.25 -4.18
N GLN A 255 -30.56 -23.22 -3.47
CA GLN A 255 -31.55 -22.28 -4.02
C GLN A 255 -30.93 -21.07 -4.73
N ARG A 256 -29.65 -20.78 -4.46
CA ARG A 256 -28.94 -19.60 -4.96
C ARG A 256 -27.72 -20.03 -5.75
N VAL A 257 -27.34 -19.25 -6.75
CA VAL A 257 -26.08 -19.45 -7.47
C VAL A 257 -24.93 -19.33 -6.47
N PRO A 258 -24.02 -20.33 -6.37
CA PRO A 258 -22.94 -20.33 -5.40
C PRO A 258 -21.77 -19.49 -5.91
N ALA A 259 -22.00 -18.25 -6.33
CA ALA A 259 -20.99 -17.39 -6.90
C ALA A 259 -21.06 -15.96 -6.37
N VAL A 260 -19.90 -15.33 -6.24
CA VAL A 260 -19.75 -13.96 -5.74
C VAL A 260 -18.89 -13.14 -6.69
N ARG A 261 -19.35 -11.93 -7.04
CA ARG A 261 -18.58 -10.96 -7.84
C ARG A 261 -17.57 -10.22 -6.98
N LEU A 262 -16.34 -10.05 -7.49
CA LEU A 262 -15.26 -9.40 -6.73
C LEU A 262 -15.36 -7.87 -6.66
N GLY A 263 -15.94 -7.22 -7.66
CA GLY A 263 -16.08 -5.76 -7.69
C GLY A 263 -17.38 -5.26 -7.09
N TYR A 264 -17.31 -4.07 -6.47
CA TYR A 264 -18.46 -3.37 -5.88
C TYR A 264 -18.72 -1.98 -6.46
N LYS A 265 -17.71 -1.32 -7.04
CA LYS A 265 -17.86 0.04 -7.56
C LYS A 265 -18.58 -0.01 -8.91
N PRO A 266 -19.86 0.42 -9.00
CA PRO A 266 -20.64 0.25 -10.22
C PRO A 266 -20.11 1.14 -11.34
N ASP A 267 -20.23 0.66 -12.56
CA ASP A 267 -19.87 1.37 -13.78
C ASP A 267 -21.08 2.15 -14.33
N PRO A 268 -21.09 3.49 -14.25
CA PRO A 268 -22.22 4.28 -14.73
C PRO A 268 -22.44 4.15 -16.24
N ILE A 269 -21.39 3.82 -17.02
CA ILE A 269 -21.49 3.72 -18.48
C ILE A 269 -22.29 2.49 -18.91
N THR A 270 -22.27 1.41 -18.13
CA THR A 270 -23.05 0.20 -18.39
C THR A 270 -24.40 0.19 -17.66
N GLY A 271 -24.86 1.34 -17.16
CA GLY A 271 -26.07 1.42 -16.35
C GLY A 271 -25.94 0.70 -15.01
N ASN A 272 -24.73 0.67 -14.43
CA ASN A 272 -24.39 -0.03 -13.19
C ASN A 272 -24.46 -1.57 -13.27
N LEU A 273 -24.52 -2.15 -14.47
CA LEU A 273 -24.48 -3.60 -14.68
C LEU A 273 -23.13 -4.19 -14.24
N THR A 274 -22.04 -3.56 -14.67
CA THR A 274 -20.66 -3.99 -14.42
C THR A 274 -20.00 -3.12 -13.36
N CYS A 275 -18.80 -3.52 -12.93
CA CYS A 275 -17.99 -2.79 -11.97
C CYS A 275 -16.70 -2.25 -12.59
N VAL A 276 -16.14 -1.22 -11.97
CA VAL A 276 -14.83 -0.63 -12.31
C VAL A 276 -13.85 -0.77 -11.15
N SER A 277 -12.55 -0.66 -11.45
CA SER A 277 -11.52 -0.76 -10.42
C SER A 277 -11.66 0.38 -9.41
N PRO A 278 -11.74 0.09 -8.09
CA PRO A 278 -11.74 1.14 -7.09
C PRO A 278 -10.40 1.87 -7.00
N ALA A 279 -9.29 1.21 -7.34
CA ALA A 279 -7.94 1.76 -7.25
C ALA A 279 -7.49 2.53 -8.48
N PHE A 280 -7.83 2.05 -9.69
CA PHE A 280 -7.20 2.58 -10.90
C PHE A 280 -8.14 3.36 -11.79
N HIS A 281 -9.46 3.18 -11.69
CA HIS A 281 -10.37 3.75 -12.67
C HIS A 281 -10.41 5.28 -12.65
N ALA A 282 -10.36 5.90 -11.46
CA ALA A 282 -10.43 7.35 -11.33
C ALA A 282 -9.19 8.07 -11.91
N ALA A 283 -8.02 7.41 -11.86
CA ALA A 283 -6.75 7.94 -12.35
C ALA A 283 -6.30 7.30 -13.68
N LEU A 284 -7.18 6.58 -14.38
CA LEU A 284 -6.84 5.79 -15.58
C LEU A 284 -6.19 6.66 -16.66
N ASP A 285 -6.74 7.83 -16.94
CA ASP A 285 -6.21 8.74 -17.97
C ASP A 285 -4.87 9.36 -17.53
N LEU A 286 -4.68 9.63 -16.23
CA LEU A 286 -3.40 10.10 -15.69
C LEU A 286 -2.30 9.05 -15.83
N PHE A 287 -2.62 7.76 -15.69
CA PHE A 287 -1.67 6.68 -15.98
C PHE A 287 -1.28 6.63 -17.47
N LYS A 288 -2.24 6.86 -18.38
CA LYS A 288 -1.97 6.94 -19.83
C LYS A 288 -1.08 8.15 -20.17
N GLU A 289 -1.36 9.31 -19.57
CA GLU A 289 -0.49 10.49 -19.70
C GLU A 289 0.92 10.25 -19.13
N LEU A 290 1.03 9.54 -18.01
CA LEU A 290 2.32 9.28 -17.37
C LEU A 290 3.27 8.50 -18.29
N ILE A 291 2.78 7.46 -18.96
CA ILE A 291 3.61 6.65 -19.87
C ILE A 291 3.97 7.43 -21.14
N ASP A 292 3.05 8.26 -21.66
CA ASP A 292 3.34 9.15 -22.79
C ASP A 292 4.43 10.18 -22.43
N LEU A 293 4.34 10.80 -21.24
CA LEU A 293 5.36 11.72 -20.74
C LEU A 293 6.71 11.02 -20.53
N LYS A 294 6.69 9.79 -19.99
CA LYS A 294 7.89 8.99 -19.81
C LYS A 294 8.54 8.64 -21.14
N ALA A 295 7.75 8.29 -22.15
CA ALA A 295 8.25 7.98 -23.49
C ALA A 295 8.91 9.20 -24.14
N GLN A 296 8.32 10.39 -23.98
CA GLN A 296 8.93 11.64 -24.44
C GLN A 296 10.25 11.92 -23.72
N ASN A 297 10.29 11.76 -22.39
CA ASN A 297 11.50 11.96 -21.61
C ASN A 297 12.62 10.99 -22.01
N ASP A 298 12.29 9.71 -22.26
CA ASP A 298 13.28 8.70 -22.67
C ASP A 298 13.89 9.02 -24.05
N ILE A 299 13.08 9.53 -24.99
CA ILE A 299 13.59 10.01 -26.28
C ILE A 299 14.50 11.22 -26.08
N VAL A 300 14.04 12.22 -25.33
CA VAL A 300 14.80 13.45 -25.11
C VAL A 300 16.12 13.13 -24.40
N SER A 301 16.09 12.31 -23.37
CA SER A 301 17.27 11.86 -22.65
C SER A 301 18.24 11.10 -23.55
N LYS A 302 17.74 10.25 -24.45
CA LYS A 302 18.61 9.48 -25.36
C LYS A 302 19.13 10.29 -26.55
N LYS A 303 18.39 11.28 -27.05
CA LYS A 303 18.82 12.13 -28.18
C LYS A 303 19.62 13.34 -27.75
N HIS A 304 19.30 13.91 -26.60
CA HIS A 304 19.88 15.16 -26.11
C HIS A 304 20.67 15.00 -24.83
N GLY A 305 20.69 13.86 -24.16
CA GLY A 305 21.44 13.65 -22.92
C GLY A 305 22.90 13.21 -23.14
N TYR A 306 23.24 12.69 -24.32
CA TYR A 306 24.62 12.33 -24.66
C TYR A 306 25.36 13.53 -25.26
N PRO A 307 26.61 13.79 -24.82
CA PRO A 307 27.43 14.83 -25.44
C PRO A 307 27.69 14.47 -26.91
N GLN A 308 27.33 15.38 -27.83
CA GLN A 308 27.65 15.20 -29.25
C GLN A 308 29.08 15.69 -29.49
N GLN A 309 29.88 14.87 -30.16
CA GLN A 309 31.24 15.22 -30.54
C GLN A 309 31.30 15.51 -32.03
N PHE A 310 31.63 16.74 -32.41
CA PHE A 310 31.93 17.06 -33.80
C PHE A 310 33.39 16.68 -34.08
N LYS A 311 33.66 15.85 -35.08
CA LYS A 311 35.03 15.46 -35.46
C LYS A 311 35.15 15.49 -36.97
N GLN A 312 36.17 16.20 -37.47
CA GLN A 312 36.60 16.05 -38.86
C GLN A 312 37.47 14.79 -39.00
N SER A 313 37.20 13.96 -40.00
CA SER A 313 37.91 12.70 -40.24
C SER A 313 38.41 12.66 -41.68
N PRO A 314 39.64 12.18 -41.94
CA PRO A 314 40.14 12.08 -43.31
C PRO A 314 39.25 11.14 -44.16
N PRO A 315 39.05 11.46 -45.45
CA PRO A 315 38.31 10.59 -46.36
C PRO A 315 38.97 9.21 -46.46
N CYS A 316 38.16 8.18 -46.68
CA CYS A 316 38.67 6.82 -46.80
C CYS A 316 39.66 6.73 -47.97
N PRO A 317 40.92 6.30 -47.73
CA PRO A 317 41.91 6.17 -48.79
C PRO A 317 41.61 5.00 -49.75
N GLY A 318 40.52 4.26 -49.52
CA GLY A 318 40.05 3.15 -50.34
C GLY A 318 40.83 1.84 -50.15
N GLU A 319 40.36 0.80 -50.82
CA GLU A 319 40.90 -0.55 -50.72
C GLU A 319 42.23 -0.67 -51.46
N MET A 320 43.21 -1.31 -50.82
CA MET A 320 44.48 -1.63 -51.48
C MET A 320 44.32 -2.94 -52.23
N ASN A 321 44.47 -2.92 -53.55
CA ASN A 321 44.43 -4.14 -54.34
C ASN A 321 45.69 -5.00 -54.03
N PRO A 322 45.52 -6.23 -53.51
CA PRO A 322 46.63 -7.05 -53.06
C PRO A 322 47.57 -7.49 -54.19
N GLU A 323 47.10 -7.52 -55.44
CA GLU A 323 47.90 -7.96 -56.59
C GLU A 323 48.68 -6.81 -57.24
N THR A 324 48.08 -5.62 -57.37
CA THR A 324 48.68 -4.49 -58.09
C THR A 324 49.35 -3.47 -57.16
N LYS A 325 49.13 -3.57 -55.85
CA LYS A 325 49.54 -2.59 -54.81
C LYS A 325 49.04 -1.16 -55.06
N PHE A 326 48.14 -0.95 -56.01
CA PHE A 326 47.45 0.32 -56.23
C PHE A 326 46.21 0.40 -55.33
N ARG A 327 45.91 1.59 -54.80
CA ARG A 327 44.69 1.85 -54.04
C ARG A 327 43.56 2.24 -54.98
N ASP A 328 42.46 1.50 -54.91
CA ASP A 328 41.22 1.87 -55.58
C ASP A 328 40.59 3.03 -54.78
N THR A 329 40.36 4.16 -55.44
CA THR A 329 39.87 5.37 -54.78
C THR A 329 38.43 5.17 -54.32
N CYS A 330 38.17 5.42 -53.03
CA CYS A 330 36.83 5.42 -52.46
C CYS A 330 36.15 6.77 -52.75
N ASP A 331 34.92 6.73 -53.22
CA ASP A 331 34.07 7.90 -53.44
C ASP A 331 32.79 7.72 -52.61
N ASN A 332 32.71 8.42 -51.47
CA ASN A 332 31.60 8.34 -50.51
C ASN A 332 31.13 6.92 -50.15
N GLY A 333 32.08 5.99 -49.96
CA GLY A 333 31.80 4.63 -49.53
C GLY A 333 31.64 3.61 -50.65
N ILE A 334 31.78 4.04 -51.91
CA ILE A 334 31.71 3.18 -53.09
C ILE A 334 33.09 3.14 -53.75
N ASN A 335 33.54 1.95 -54.14
CA ASN A 335 34.75 1.80 -54.93
C ASN A 335 34.46 2.20 -56.38
N ARG A 336 35.12 3.26 -56.89
CA ARG A 336 34.87 3.80 -58.24
C ARG A 336 35.08 2.81 -59.37
N ARG A 337 35.91 1.77 -59.18
CA ARG A 337 36.28 0.81 -60.23
C ARG A 337 35.32 -0.37 -60.30
N THR A 338 34.87 -0.86 -59.15
CA THR A 338 33.98 -2.03 -59.06
C THR A 338 32.51 -1.65 -58.87
N ASN A 339 32.24 -0.40 -58.48
CA ASN A 339 30.91 0.11 -58.12
C ASN A 339 30.26 -0.64 -56.95
N GLU A 340 31.07 -1.32 -56.14
CA GLU A 340 30.66 -2.07 -54.96
C GLU A 340 30.98 -1.28 -53.67
N ILE A 341 30.35 -1.70 -52.56
CA ILE A 341 30.57 -1.10 -51.24
C ILE A 341 32.04 -1.26 -50.87
N CYS A 342 32.71 -0.15 -50.54
CA CYS A 342 34.11 -0.15 -50.14
C CYS A 342 34.27 -0.90 -48.80
N ASN A 343 34.97 -2.03 -48.81
CA ASN A 343 35.29 -2.88 -47.67
C ASN A 343 36.22 -2.20 -46.65
N ALA A 344 37.05 -1.24 -47.10
CA ALA A 344 37.98 -0.53 -46.22
C ALA A 344 37.26 0.40 -45.21
N CYS A 345 36.12 0.97 -45.59
CA CYS A 345 35.27 1.77 -44.70
C CYS A 345 33.93 1.09 -44.37
N GLY A 346 33.58 -0.01 -45.05
CA GLY A 346 32.27 -0.65 -44.96
C GLY A 346 31.12 0.22 -45.46
N GLY A 347 31.37 1.05 -46.49
CA GLY A 347 30.36 1.94 -47.07
C GLY A 347 30.21 3.33 -46.43
N SER A 348 30.96 3.66 -45.37
CA SER A 348 30.84 4.96 -44.69
C SER A 348 31.60 6.12 -45.34
N GLY A 349 32.49 5.85 -46.31
CA GLY A 349 33.32 6.88 -46.96
C GLY A 349 34.48 7.44 -46.12
N HIS A 350 34.58 7.11 -44.82
CA HIS A 350 35.60 7.63 -43.90
C HIS A 350 36.21 6.52 -43.02
N LEU A 351 37.44 6.73 -42.53
CA LEU A 351 38.08 5.84 -41.54
C LEU A 351 37.57 6.21 -40.13
N VAL A 352 36.52 5.54 -39.66
CA VAL A 352 35.86 5.87 -38.38
C VAL A 352 35.89 4.68 -37.42
N HIS A 353 36.10 4.96 -36.13
CA HIS A 353 35.80 3.98 -35.08
C HIS A 353 34.27 3.86 -34.95
N LYS A 354 33.72 2.65 -35.02
CA LYS A 354 32.26 2.38 -35.13
C LYS A 354 31.43 2.68 -33.87
N SER A 355 31.98 3.38 -32.89
CA SER A 355 31.25 3.69 -31.65
C SER A 355 31.90 4.83 -30.88
N GLU A 356 31.36 6.04 -31.06
CA GLU A 356 31.17 7.08 -30.04
C GLU A 356 29.85 7.79 -30.42
N GLN A 357 28.80 7.65 -29.60
CA GLN A 357 27.43 8.03 -29.98
C GLN A 357 27.35 9.51 -30.42
N ASP A 358 26.76 9.72 -31.61
CA ASP A 358 26.60 10.98 -32.37
C ASP A 358 27.89 11.77 -32.65
N THR A 359 28.66 11.26 -33.62
CA THR A 359 29.70 12.05 -34.31
C THR A 359 29.18 12.63 -35.62
N LEU A 360 29.05 13.96 -35.72
CA LEU A 360 28.77 14.64 -36.99
C LEU A 360 30.11 14.96 -37.69
N ILE A 361 30.29 14.41 -38.89
CA ILE A 361 31.53 14.49 -39.68
C ILE A 361 31.38 15.57 -40.74
N MET A 362 32.31 16.51 -40.78
CA MET A 362 32.42 17.54 -41.82
C MET A 362 33.69 17.30 -42.64
N ASP A 363 33.62 17.58 -43.94
CA ASP A 363 34.76 17.42 -44.85
C ASP A 363 35.90 18.39 -44.51
N LEU A 364 37.13 17.88 -44.56
CA LEU A 364 38.33 18.66 -44.32
C LEU A 364 38.70 19.42 -45.61
N PRO A 365 38.87 20.76 -45.58
CA PRO A 365 39.30 21.51 -46.76
C PRO A 365 40.72 21.12 -47.19
N ASP A 366 40.96 21.07 -48.51
CA ASP A 366 42.26 20.70 -49.10
C ASP A 366 43.39 21.68 -48.75
N ASN A 367 43.06 22.94 -48.42
CA ASN A 367 44.02 23.96 -48.05
C ASN A 367 44.20 24.06 -46.52
N PRO A 368 45.44 23.95 -46.00
CA PRO A 368 45.73 24.07 -44.57
C PRO A 368 45.36 25.43 -43.93
N GLU A 369 45.23 26.49 -44.73
CA GLU A 369 44.86 27.83 -44.26
C GLU A 369 43.35 27.98 -43.98
N ASP A 370 42.52 27.10 -44.55
CA ASP A 370 41.07 27.05 -44.31
C ASP A 370 40.70 26.14 -43.12
N TRP A 371 41.70 25.59 -42.43
CA TRP A 371 41.49 24.75 -41.25
C TRP A 371 41.05 25.62 -40.07
N ALA A 372 39.86 25.33 -39.52
CA ALA A 372 39.45 25.94 -38.26
C ALA A 372 40.34 25.45 -37.10
N ASP A 373 40.56 26.31 -36.09
CA ASP A 373 41.37 26.07 -34.88
C ASP A 373 41.06 24.71 -34.21
N LEU A 374 42.05 23.99 -33.67
CA LEU A 374 41.90 22.62 -33.12
C LEU A 374 40.95 22.53 -31.90
N THR A 375 40.79 23.61 -31.13
CA THR A 375 39.73 23.73 -30.11
C THR A 375 38.32 23.94 -30.71
N LYS A 376 38.24 24.27 -32.00
CA LYS A 376 37.03 24.28 -32.84
C LYS A 376 36.89 23.02 -33.70
N LEU A 377 37.92 22.18 -33.81
CA LEU A 377 37.90 20.90 -34.58
C LEU A 377 37.30 19.73 -33.80
N VAL A 378 37.32 19.79 -32.47
CA VAL A 378 36.53 18.91 -31.59
C VAL A 378 35.73 19.78 -30.62
N HIS A 379 34.49 20.09 -31.00
CA HIS A 379 33.55 20.81 -30.15
C HIS A 379 32.59 19.80 -29.51
N THR A 380 32.52 19.80 -28.18
CA THR A 380 31.52 19.03 -27.43
C THR A 380 30.43 19.97 -26.99
N VAL A 381 29.25 19.86 -27.60
CA VAL A 381 28.07 20.61 -27.13
C VAL A 381 27.62 19.94 -25.83
N LYS A 382 27.62 20.71 -24.73
CA LYS A 382 27.04 20.21 -23.48
C LYS A 382 25.54 20.07 -23.67
N PRO A 383 24.96 18.92 -23.30
CA PRO A 383 23.52 18.71 -23.39
C PRO A 383 22.78 19.70 -22.49
N GLU A 384 21.68 20.28 -22.99
CA GLU A 384 20.82 21.18 -22.22
C GLU A 384 19.99 20.35 -21.22
N LEU A 385 20.56 20.13 -20.03
CA LEU A 385 19.96 19.28 -18.99
C LEU A 385 18.64 19.83 -18.45
N GLU A 386 18.35 21.11 -18.61
CA GLU A 386 17.13 21.78 -18.11
C GLU A 386 15.85 21.17 -18.70
N THR A 387 15.89 20.76 -19.96
CA THR A 387 14.74 20.10 -20.60
C THR A 387 14.48 18.73 -19.97
N ILE A 388 15.54 17.95 -19.69
CA ILE A 388 15.45 16.63 -19.07
C ILE A 388 14.92 16.75 -17.64
N THR A 389 15.48 17.66 -16.84
CA THR A 389 15.03 17.89 -15.47
C THR A 389 13.57 18.33 -15.41
N THR A 390 13.12 19.15 -16.36
CA THR A 390 11.70 19.57 -16.46
C THR A 390 10.76 18.38 -16.69
N TYR A 391 11.17 17.39 -17.50
CA TYR A 391 10.37 16.19 -17.71
C TYR A 391 10.37 15.27 -16.48
N ASP A 392 11.51 15.09 -15.81
CA ASP A 392 11.59 14.33 -14.57
C ASP A 392 10.67 14.93 -13.49
N ASP A 393 10.69 16.25 -13.32
CA ASP A 393 9.81 16.96 -12.37
C ASP A 393 8.33 16.78 -12.72
N LYS A 394 7.97 16.82 -14.01
CA LYS A 394 6.60 16.56 -14.47
C LYS A 394 6.17 15.13 -14.19
N ILE A 395 7.05 14.15 -14.39
CA ILE A 395 6.78 12.74 -14.12
C ILE A 395 6.53 12.53 -12.61
N GLU A 396 7.39 13.07 -11.75
CA GLU A 396 7.21 12.96 -10.29
C GLU A 396 5.93 13.66 -9.82
N LYS A 397 5.61 14.84 -10.36
CA LYS A 397 4.34 15.52 -10.08
C LYS A 397 3.14 14.68 -10.51
N LYS A 398 3.19 14.04 -11.68
CA LYS A 398 2.10 13.20 -12.20
C LYS A 398 1.89 11.95 -11.35
N LYS A 399 2.96 11.31 -10.85
CA LYS A 399 2.85 10.18 -9.91
C LYS A 399 2.10 10.58 -8.63
N LEU A 400 2.39 11.77 -8.10
CA LEU A 400 1.73 12.30 -6.92
C LEU A 400 0.26 12.62 -7.18
N GLU A 401 -0.05 13.23 -8.32
CA GLU A 401 -1.42 13.52 -8.78
C GLU A 401 -2.27 12.26 -8.90
N ILE A 402 -1.68 11.15 -9.39
CA ILE A 402 -2.35 9.84 -9.46
C ILE A 402 -2.76 9.37 -8.06
N VAL A 403 -1.83 9.37 -7.10
CA VAL A 403 -2.11 8.93 -5.72
C VAL A 403 -3.20 9.81 -5.09
N GLN A 404 -3.16 11.13 -5.32
CA GLN A 404 -4.18 12.06 -4.81
C GLN A 404 -5.55 11.81 -5.44
N THR A 405 -5.61 11.60 -6.76
CA THR A 405 -6.88 11.35 -7.47
C THR A 405 -7.58 10.09 -6.95
N VAL A 406 -6.81 9.09 -6.49
CA VAL A 406 -7.37 7.84 -5.97
C VAL A 406 -7.86 7.99 -4.53
N PHE A 407 -7.09 8.65 -3.66
CA PHE A 407 -7.38 8.66 -2.22
C PHE A 407 -8.06 9.92 -1.71
N SER A 408 -7.90 11.08 -2.36
CA SER A 408 -8.48 12.33 -1.88
C SER A 408 -9.97 12.40 -2.24
N SER A 409 -10.84 12.46 -1.23
CA SER A 409 -12.29 12.50 -1.42
C SER A 409 -12.84 13.93 -1.56
N ASP A 410 -12.10 14.94 -1.08
CA ASP A 410 -12.44 16.35 -1.24
C ASP A 410 -11.16 17.22 -1.19
N GLN A 411 -10.68 17.73 -2.32
CA GLN A 411 -9.85 18.93 -2.31
C GLN A 411 -10.57 20.05 -3.05
N GLN A 412 -11.20 20.95 -2.28
CA GLN A 412 -11.12 22.36 -2.63
C GLN A 412 -9.63 22.70 -2.70
N ILE A 413 -9.13 22.85 -3.92
CA ILE A 413 -7.78 23.36 -4.19
C ILE A 413 -7.74 24.82 -3.72
N GLN A 414 -7.55 25.06 -2.43
CA GLN A 414 -7.09 26.37 -1.98
C GLN A 414 -5.59 26.44 -2.26
N VAL A 415 -5.25 27.00 -3.42
CA VAL A 415 -3.89 27.44 -3.71
C VAL A 415 -3.56 28.61 -2.77
N GLN A 416 -3.11 28.33 -1.55
CA GLN A 416 -2.58 29.35 -0.65
C GLN A 416 -1.06 29.50 -0.82
N GLY A 417 -0.69 30.42 -1.72
CA GLY A 417 0.59 31.14 -1.70
C GLY A 417 1.81 30.47 -2.35
N PRO A 418 2.82 31.25 -2.79
CA PRO A 418 3.91 30.78 -3.65
C PRO A 418 5.13 30.21 -2.89
N SER A 419 4.99 29.83 -1.61
CA SER A 419 6.15 29.51 -0.76
C SER A 419 5.99 28.27 0.13
N LYS A 420 5.38 27.20 -0.37
CA LYS A 420 5.41 25.91 0.33
C LYS A 420 6.08 24.83 -0.52
N THR A 421 7.19 24.33 0.01
CA THR A 421 7.92 23.15 -0.45
C THR A 421 7.02 21.91 -0.43
N ALA A 422 7.41 20.86 -1.16
CA ALA A 422 6.70 19.60 -1.44
C ALA A 422 6.15 18.78 -0.23
N THR A 423 6.19 19.35 0.98
CA THR A 423 5.76 18.76 2.25
C THR A 423 4.25 18.89 2.51
N GLU A 424 3.51 19.67 1.71
CA GLU A 424 2.06 19.86 1.88
C GLU A 424 1.19 18.80 1.17
N TYR A 425 1.81 17.91 0.39
CA TYR A 425 1.08 16.92 -0.41
C TYR A 425 0.81 15.59 0.33
N THR A 426 0.43 15.66 1.61
CA THR A 426 0.10 14.47 2.39
C THR A 426 -1.39 14.16 2.28
N VAL A 427 -1.74 13.03 1.67
CA VAL A 427 -3.14 12.53 1.67
C VAL A 427 -3.58 12.35 3.11
N SER A 428 -4.73 12.94 3.49
CA SER A 428 -5.23 12.85 4.86
C SER A 428 -5.56 11.40 5.24
N ARG A 429 -5.48 11.07 6.53
CA ARG A 429 -5.78 9.72 7.01
C ARG A 429 -7.27 9.39 6.83
N GLU A 430 -8.12 10.39 7.00
CA GLU A 430 -9.56 10.29 6.81
C GLU A 430 -9.91 9.98 5.34
N ASP A 431 -9.28 10.66 4.39
CA ASP A 431 -9.41 10.40 2.95
C ASP A 431 -9.02 8.95 2.58
N GLN A 432 -7.90 8.47 3.12
CA GLN A 432 -7.49 7.08 2.95
C GLN A 432 -8.53 6.13 3.54
N ASN A 433 -9.03 6.41 4.74
CA ASN A 433 -10.06 5.59 5.37
C ASN A 433 -11.36 5.57 4.56
N ASN A 434 -11.82 6.73 4.08
CA ASN A 434 -13.03 6.87 3.26
C ASN A 434 -12.93 6.10 1.93
N THR A 435 -11.74 6.05 1.34
CA THR A 435 -11.48 5.31 0.10
C THR A 435 -11.40 3.80 0.33
N LEU A 436 -10.76 3.39 1.44
CA LEU A 436 -10.47 1.98 1.73
C LEU A 436 -11.64 1.25 2.43
N LEU A 437 -12.46 1.96 3.20
CA LEU A 437 -13.57 1.37 3.96
C LEU A 437 -14.60 0.66 3.05
N PRO A 438 -15.06 1.24 1.92
CA PRO A 438 -15.96 0.52 1.00
C PRO A 438 -15.34 -0.76 0.43
N PHE A 439 -14.02 -0.78 0.19
CA PHE A 439 -13.32 -1.98 -0.25
C PHE A 439 -13.27 -3.06 0.84
N ALA A 440 -13.05 -2.65 2.09
CA ALA A 440 -13.08 -3.53 3.26
C ALA A 440 -14.49 -4.09 3.52
N ASP A 441 -15.52 -3.24 3.46
CA ASP A 441 -16.93 -3.63 3.61
C ASP A 441 -17.36 -4.62 2.49
N HIS A 442 -16.85 -4.44 1.27
CA HIS A 442 -17.10 -5.41 0.20
C HIS A 442 -16.35 -6.72 0.43
N LYS A 443 -15.08 -6.70 0.88
CA LYS A 443 -14.34 -7.93 1.27
C LYS A 443 -15.10 -8.72 2.34
N SER A 444 -15.66 -8.01 3.32
CA SER A 444 -16.55 -8.58 4.33
C SER A 444 -17.79 -9.23 3.74
N SER A 445 -18.45 -8.53 2.80
CA SER A 445 -19.63 -9.04 2.10
C SER A 445 -19.32 -10.29 1.29
N VAL A 446 -18.17 -10.32 0.60
CA VAL A 446 -17.66 -11.49 -0.13
C VAL A 446 -17.44 -12.64 0.83
N TYR A 447 -16.66 -12.46 1.91
CA TYR A 447 -16.41 -13.52 2.91
C TYR A 447 -17.71 -14.11 3.47
N LYS A 448 -18.65 -13.25 3.88
CA LYS A 448 -19.96 -13.67 4.40
C LYS A 448 -20.73 -14.49 3.36
N ALA A 449 -20.81 -14.01 2.11
CA ALA A 449 -21.47 -14.73 1.02
C ALA A 449 -20.81 -16.08 0.73
N SER A 450 -19.48 -16.13 0.70
CA SER A 450 -18.69 -17.36 0.52
C SER A 450 -19.03 -18.41 1.58
N VAL A 451 -19.03 -18.03 2.87
CA VAL A 451 -19.39 -18.95 3.96
C VAL A 451 -20.82 -19.48 3.79
N MET A 452 -21.77 -18.61 3.41
CA MET A 452 -23.16 -19.01 3.17
C MET A 452 -23.29 -19.99 2.01
N HIS A 453 -22.57 -19.77 0.91
CA HIS A 453 -22.57 -20.67 -0.24
C HIS A 453 -21.92 -22.02 0.09
N ILE A 454 -20.80 -22.03 0.79
CA ILE A 454 -20.11 -23.24 1.24
C ILE A 454 -21.03 -24.05 2.18
N ALA A 455 -21.65 -23.39 3.17
CA ALA A 455 -22.58 -24.05 4.08
C ALA A 455 -23.81 -24.65 3.36
N ALA A 456 -24.33 -23.95 2.35
CA ALA A 456 -25.44 -24.44 1.53
C ALA A 456 -25.04 -25.68 0.70
N LEU A 457 -23.86 -25.66 0.06
CA LEU A 457 -23.33 -26.80 -0.71
C LEU A 457 -23.06 -28.03 0.17
N MET A 458 -22.62 -27.80 1.41
CA MET A 458 -22.41 -28.86 2.41
C MET A 458 -23.71 -29.38 3.03
N ASN A 459 -24.87 -28.77 2.72
CA ASN A 459 -26.17 -29.07 3.30
C ASN A 459 -26.16 -29.05 4.85
N ILE A 460 -25.53 -28.01 5.41
CA ILE A 460 -25.43 -27.80 6.87
C ILE A 460 -26.83 -27.59 7.47
N SER A 461 -27.12 -28.24 8.61
CA SER A 461 -28.40 -28.06 9.31
C SER A 461 -28.53 -26.69 9.96
N GLY A 462 -29.77 -26.20 10.07
CA GLY A 462 -30.06 -24.93 10.74
C GLY A 462 -29.61 -23.70 9.97
N GLU A 463 -29.37 -22.61 10.69
CA GLU A 463 -28.96 -21.32 10.11
C GLU A 463 -27.53 -20.97 10.55
N VAL A 464 -26.69 -20.61 9.57
CA VAL A 464 -25.33 -20.11 9.79
C VAL A 464 -25.34 -18.60 9.55
N LYS A 465 -24.89 -17.82 10.54
CA LYS A 465 -24.77 -16.35 10.45
C LYS A 465 -23.30 -15.95 10.59
N PRO A 466 -22.56 -15.76 9.49
CA PRO A 466 -21.16 -15.35 9.54
C PRO A 466 -21.04 -13.88 9.98
N LEU A 467 -20.20 -13.65 10.98
CA LEU A 467 -19.75 -12.33 11.40
C LEU A 467 -18.33 -12.11 10.88
N TYR A 468 -18.15 -11.08 10.07
CA TYR A 468 -16.85 -10.66 9.55
C TYR A 468 -16.97 -9.17 9.26
N GLU A 469 -16.50 -8.29 10.14
CA GLU A 469 -16.71 -6.84 10.00
C GLU A 469 -15.45 -6.07 10.34
N PHE A 470 -15.07 -5.16 9.44
CA PHE A 470 -13.98 -4.23 9.67
C PHE A 470 -14.43 -3.09 10.60
N PRO A 471 -13.51 -2.53 11.39
CA PRO A 471 -13.79 -1.33 12.16
C PRO A 471 -14.02 -0.13 11.22
N ARG A 472 -14.84 0.83 11.65
CA ARG A 472 -15.12 2.05 10.86
C ARG A 472 -13.89 2.92 10.70
N ASP A 473 -13.04 2.96 11.72
CA ASP A 473 -11.68 3.46 11.63
C ASP A 473 -10.75 2.26 11.44
N LEU A 474 -10.14 2.17 10.25
CA LEU A 474 -9.24 1.07 9.89
C LEU A 474 -7.91 1.12 10.64
N LYS A 475 -7.61 2.20 11.39
CA LYS A 475 -6.41 2.38 12.22
C LYS A 475 -5.10 2.08 11.47
N LEU A 476 -5.01 2.49 10.22
CA LEU A 476 -3.86 2.24 9.33
C LEU A 476 -2.59 3.07 9.67
N THR A 477 -2.57 3.71 10.84
CA THR A 477 -1.58 4.70 11.27
C THR A 477 -0.23 4.07 11.55
N ALA A 478 0.87 4.65 11.05
CA ALA A 478 2.22 4.18 11.37
C ALA A 478 2.54 4.39 12.86
N MET A 479 3.44 3.57 13.43
CA MET A 479 3.77 3.70 14.85
C MET A 479 4.41 5.07 15.18
N LYS A 480 5.22 5.62 14.26
CA LYS A 480 5.80 6.97 14.38
C LYS A 480 4.72 8.05 14.50
N ASP A 481 3.67 7.91 13.70
CA ASP A 481 2.56 8.84 13.65
C ASP A 481 1.73 8.78 14.94
N LEU A 482 1.49 7.58 15.49
CA LEU A 482 0.82 7.42 16.79
C LEU A 482 1.61 8.07 17.95
N TYR A 483 2.95 7.99 17.93
CA TYR A 483 3.77 8.71 18.92
C TYR A 483 3.66 10.22 18.77
N ALA A 484 3.63 10.73 17.53
CA ALA A 484 3.46 12.15 17.26
C ALA A 484 2.07 12.64 17.69
N ASP A 485 1.01 11.86 17.44
CA ASP A 485 -0.35 12.16 17.88
C ASP A 485 -0.43 12.18 19.42
N MET A 486 0.24 11.24 20.11
CA MET A 486 0.31 11.22 21.57
C MET A 486 1.02 12.46 22.14
N GLU A 487 2.12 12.90 21.52
CA GLU A 487 2.82 14.13 21.91
C GLU A 487 1.93 15.37 21.68
N ALA A 488 1.25 15.43 20.54
CA ALA A 488 0.32 16.52 20.21
C ALA A 488 -0.88 16.57 21.17
N ALA A 489 -1.50 15.42 21.48
CA ALA A 489 -2.61 15.31 22.43
C ALA A 489 -2.22 15.80 23.83
N ARG A 490 -1.01 15.46 24.29
CA ARG A 490 -0.46 15.96 25.56
C ARG A 490 -0.26 17.48 25.54
N LYS A 491 0.33 18.03 24.47
CA LYS A 491 0.53 19.49 24.33
C LYS A 491 -0.78 20.26 24.26
N ALA A 492 -1.79 19.68 23.62
CA ALA A 492 -3.13 20.27 23.50
C ALA A 492 -3.97 20.14 24.79
N GLY A 493 -3.48 19.46 25.82
CA GLY A 493 -4.18 19.29 27.09
C GLY A 493 -5.44 18.42 26.96
N VAL A 494 -5.44 17.47 26.02
CA VAL A 494 -6.58 16.60 25.72
C VAL A 494 -6.82 15.63 26.88
N GLY A 495 -8.07 15.15 27.02
CA GLY A 495 -8.48 14.24 28.09
C GLY A 495 -7.61 12.97 28.15
N LYS A 496 -7.34 12.50 29.38
CA LYS A 496 -6.48 11.32 29.62
C LYS A 496 -7.02 10.04 29.00
N GLU A 497 -8.33 9.94 28.80
CA GLU A 497 -8.97 8.81 28.12
C GLU A 497 -8.53 8.70 26.66
N GLU A 498 -8.43 9.81 25.94
CA GLU A 498 -7.98 9.83 24.55
C GLU A 498 -6.49 9.47 24.45
N ILE A 499 -5.65 9.98 25.37
CA ILE A 499 -4.23 9.57 25.46
C ILE A 499 -4.12 8.06 25.73
N SER A 500 -5.01 7.51 26.56
CA SER A 500 -5.07 6.08 26.84
C SER A 500 -5.42 5.25 25.62
N GLN A 501 -6.32 5.74 24.77
CA GLN A 501 -6.70 5.08 23.51
C GLN A 501 -5.53 5.09 22.52
N ILE A 502 -4.81 6.21 22.38
CA ILE A 502 -3.60 6.26 21.53
C ILE A 502 -2.53 5.29 22.04
N GLN A 503 -2.34 5.19 23.36
CA GLN A 503 -1.44 4.20 23.96
C GLN A 503 -1.88 2.75 23.66
N ASP A 504 -3.18 2.46 23.69
CA ASP A 504 -3.70 1.14 23.32
C ASP A 504 -3.41 0.81 21.86
N ASP A 505 -3.60 1.76 20.95
CA ASP A 505 -3.32 1.59 19.53
C ASP A 505 -1.82 1.37 19.27
N ILE A 506 -0.94 2.07 20.00
CA ILE A 506 0.51 1.82 19.96
C ILE A 506 0.83 0.38 20.38
N ASN A 507 0.21 -0.11 21.47
CA ASN A 507 0.50 -1.45 21.97
C ASN A 507 -0.10 -2.55 21.11
N ARG A 508 -1.31 -2.36 20.55
CA ARG A 508 -1.89 -3.25 19.52
C ARG A 508 -0.93 -3.42 18.34
N LYS A 509 -0.32 -2.32 17.89
CA LYS A 509 0.65 -2.34 16.80
C LYS A 509 2.01 -2.92 17.21
N ARG A 510 2.45 -2.69 18.45
CA ARG A 510 3.71 -3.23 18.98
C ARG A 510 3.68 -4.75 19.09
N TYR A 511 2.56 -5.30 19.55
CA TYR A 511 2.39 -6.74 19.78
C TYR A 511 1.61 -7.41 18.64
N GLU A 512 1.70 -6.88 17.41
CA GLU A 512 0.97 -7.39 16.23
C GLU A 512 1.24 -8.89 15.97
N SER A 513 2.47 -9.35 16.22
CA SER A 513 2.86 -10.76 16.05
C SER A 513 2.75 -11.60 17.33
N ASP A 514 2.31 -11.02 18.44
CA ASP A 514 2.20 -11.71 19.74
C ASP A 514 0.87 -11.38 20.45
N PRO A 515 -0.21 -12.10 20.09
CA PRO A 515 -1.53 -11.91 20.70
C PRO A 515 -1.54 -12.16 22.22
N VAL A 516 -0.67 -13.03 22.71
CA VAL A 516 -0.58 -13.35 24.14
C VAL A 516 -0.01 -12.16 24.90
N ALA A 517 1.08 -11.56 24.42
CA ALA A 517 1.65 -10.35 25.01
C ALA A 517 0.67 -9.18 24.98
N LEU A 518 -0.12 -9.03 23.91
CA LEU A 518 -1.16 -8.00 23.82
C LEU A 518 -2.27 -8.21 24.88
N GLN A 519 -2.73 -9.45 25.06
CA GLN A 519 -3.73 -9.77 26.09
C GLN A 519 -3.17 -9.49 27.50
N GLN A 520 -1.92 -9.87 27.76
CA GLN A 520 -1.24 -9.58 29.02
C GLN A 520 -1.14 -8.07 29.27
N TYR A 521 -0.83 -7.27 28.24
CA TYR A 521 -0.81 -5.81 28.32
C TYR A 521 -2.17 -5.26 28.77
N PHE A 522 -3.28 -5.67 28.15
CA PHE A 522 -4.61 -5.20 28.55
C PHE A 522 -4.99 -5.63 29.96
N ILE A 523 -4.60 -6.85 30.38
CA ILE A 523 -4.82 -7.31 31.75
C ILE A 523 -4.00 -6.48 32.74
N LYS A 524 -2.72 -6.20 32.47
CA LYS A 524 -1.88 -5.31 33.30
C LYS A 524 -2.50 -3.91 33.42
N LYS A 525 -2.95 -3.36 32.29
CA LYS A 525 -3.61 -2.03 32.22
C LYS A 525 -4.82 -1.91 33.15
N GLN A 526 -5.60 -2.98 33.34
CA GLN A 526 -6.76 -2.96 34.25
C GLN A 526 -6.39 -2.67 35.71
N HIS A 527 -5.17 -3.02 36.13
CA HIS A 527 -4.71 -2.86 37.51
C HIS A 527 -3.77 -1.66 37.69
N LEU A 528 -3.16 -1.15 36.61
CA LEU A 528 -2.18 -0.06 36.68
C LEU A 528 -2.87 1.31 36.84
N PRO A 529 -2.63 2.02 37.96
CA PRO A 529 -3.19 3.35 38.15
C PRO A 529 -2.43 4.37 37.29
N TYR A 530 -3.12 5.42 36.84
CA TYR A 530 -2.53 6.61 36.18
C TYR A 530 -1.69 6.36 34.90
N ILE A 531 -1.92 5.24 34.18
CA ILE A 531 -1.13 4.83 33.00
C ILE A 531 -1.00 5.89 31.88
N SER A 532 -1.98 6.79 31.79
CA SER A 532 -2.06 7.84 30.76
C SER A 532 -1.67 9.23 31.27
N MET A 533 -1.23 9.35 32.53
CA MET A 533 -0.75 10.60 33.11
C MET A 533 0.71 10.86 32.69
N ALA A 534 1.06 12.13 32.48
CA ALA A 534 2.45 12.50 32.24
C ALA A 534 3.27 12.39 33.53
N LEU A 535 4.58 12.15 33.40
CA LEU A 535 5.45 11.88 34.57
C LEU A 535 5.54 13.11 35.49
N ASP A 536 5.68 14.30 34.92
CA ASP A 536 5.70 15.58 35.63
C ASP A 536 4.38 15.83 36.38
N GLU A 537 3.24 15.54 35.76
CA GLU A 537 1.93 15.65 36.37
C GLU A 537 1.77 14.65 37.53
N PHE A 538 2.23 13.40 37.35
CA PHE A 538 2.22 12.39 38.39
C PHE A 538 3.11 12.77 39.57
N GLU A 539 4.33 13.24 39.30
CA GLU A 539 5.28 13.71 40.33
C GLU A 539 4.70 14.89 41.11
N TYR A 540 4.08 15.85 40.43
CA TYR A 540 3.40 16.97 41.08
C TYR A 540 2.25 16.50 41.99
N ASN A 541 1.38 15.62 41.50
CA ASN A 541 0.24 15.10 42.26
C ASN A 541 0.69 14.25 43.46
N ASN A 542 1.75 13.45 43.29
CA ASN A 542 2.35 12.66 44.34
C ASN A 542 3.01 13.54 45.41
N ALA A 543 3.79 14.56 45.00
CA ALA A 543 4.39 15.53 45.91
C ALA A 543 3.35 16.36 46.68
N SER A 544 2.21 16.65 46.04
CA SER A 544 1.07 17.34 46.65
C SER A 544 0.22 16.46 47.56
N GLY A 545 0.55 15.17 47.71
CA GLY A 545 -0.18 14.23 48.56
C GLY A 545 -1.54 13.80 48.02
N LEU A 546 -1.81 14.00 46.73
CA LEU A 546 -3.08 13.65 46.08
C LEU A 546 -3.11 12.20 45.60
N VAL A 547 -1.97 11.51 45.59
CA VAL A 547 -1.84 10.11 45.15
C VAL A 547 -1.70 9.20 46.39
N PRO A 548 -2.58 8.20 46.58
CA PRO A 548 -2.43 7.19 47.62
C PRO A 548 -1.11 6.43 47.52
N LYS A 549 -0.49 6.14 48.67
CA LYS A 549 0.86 5.52 48.74
C LYS A 549 0.92 4.16 48.05
N ASP A 550 -0.12 3.34 48.20
CA ASP A 550 -0.24 2.05 47.53
C ASP A 550 -0.26 2.16 46.01
N MET A 551 -1.03 3.10 45.48
CA MET A 551 -1.10 3.36 44.04
C MET A 551 0.22 3.92 43.49
N ALA A 552 0.91 4.78 44.25
CA ALA A 552 2.22 5.28 43.86
C ALA A 552 3.29 4.17 43.82
N VAL A 553 3.27 3.27 44.81
CA VAL A 553 4.18 2.11 44.85
C VAL A 553 3.89 1.15 43.70
N LEU A 554 2.61 0.89 43.40
CA LEU A 554 2.22 0.04 42.28
C LEU A 554 2.65 0.64 40.93
N TYR A 555 2.46 1.95 40.71
CA TYR A 555 2.90 2.62 39.49
C TYR A 555 4.41 2.49 39.29
N ALA A 556 5.20 2.81 40.32
CA ALA A 556 6.66 2.81 40.25
C ALA A 556 7.31 1.42 40.17
N ASN A 557 6.65 0.38 40.70
CA ASN A 557 7.20 -0.98 40.80
C ASN A 557 6.40 -2.01 39.99
N SER A 558 5.64 -1.55 39.00
CA SER A 558 4.74 -2.38 38.19
C SER A 558 5.45 -3.58 37.57
N ASP A 559 6.61 -3.39 36.94
CA ASP A 559 7.39 -4.47 36.32
C ASP A 559 7.80 -5.56 37.32
N ILE A 560 8.18 -5.18 38.55
CA ILE A 560 8.58 -6.11 39.61
C ILE A 560 7.35 -6.87 40.12
N VAL A 561 6.24 -6.18 40.36
CA VAL A 561 5.01 -6.79 40.86
C VAL A 561 4.50 -7.84 39.87
N PHE A 562 4.37 -7.49 38.60
CA PHE A 562 3.88 -8.43 37.60
C PHE A 562 4.90 -9.52 37.28
N GLY A 563 6.20 -9.21 37.21
CA GLY A 563 7.24 -10.21 36.96
C GLY A 563 7.32 -11.28 38.06
N GLU A 564 7.20 -10.90 39.33
CA GLU A 564 7.12 -11.87 40.43
C GLU A 564 5.84 -12.71 40.39
N LEU A 565 4.70 -12.10 40.04
CA LEU A 565 3.42 -12.81 39.92
C LEU A 565 3.43 -13.82 38.77
N GLU A 566 4.05 -13.49 37.64
CA GLU A 566 4.23 -14.39 36.50
C GLU A 566 5.06 -15.64 36.86
N ILE A 567 6.10 -15.48 37.70
CA ILE A 567 6.94 -16.59 38.17
C ILE A 567 6.19 -17.45 39.19
N GLU A 568 5.52 -16.82 40.16
CA GLU A 568 4.80 -17.52 41.23
C GLU A 568 3.51 -18.21 40.73
N ARG A 569 2.87 -17.64 39.70
CA ARG A 569 1.59 -18.08 39.14
C ARG A 569 1.62 -17.97 37.61
N PRO A 570 2.07 -19.02 36.89
CA PRO A 570 2.04 -19.05 35.43
C PRO A 570 0.62 -18.89 34.83
N ASP A 571 -0.42 -19.20 35.61
CA ASP A 571 -1.83 -19.06 35.26
C ASP A 571 -2.44 -17.69 35.57
N PHE A 572 -1.65 -16.73 36.08
CA PHE A 572 -2.13 -15.43 36.58
C PHE A 572 -3.08 -14.70 35.61
N TYR A 573 -2.77 -14.70 34.31
CA TYR A 573 -3.56 -14.02 33.28
C TYR A 573 -4.92 -14.68 32.99
N GLY A 574 -5.10 -15.95 33.36
CA GLY A 574 -6.36 -16.68 33.20
C GLY A 574 -7.34 -16.48 34.37
N LEU A 575 -6.88 -15.90 35.49
CA LEU A 575 -7.71 -15.72 36.69
C LEU A 575 -8.75 -14.59 36.53
N PRO A 576 -9.92 -14.68 37.20
CA PRO A 576 -10.88 -13.57 37.27
C PRO A 576 -10.26 -12.30 37.86
N PHE A 577 -10.78 -11.13 37.49
CA PHE A 577 -10.24 -9.82 37.90
C PHE A 577 -10.06 -9.68 39.41
N ALA A 578 -11.06 -10.09 40.21
CA ALA A 578 -11.02 -9.96 41.67
C ALA A 578 -9.87 -10.75 42.32
N ASP A 579 -9.58 -11.95 41.80
CA ASP A 579 -8.51 -12.80 42.32
C ASP A 579 -7.14 -12.23 41.94
N ARG A 580 -7.00 -11.70 40.72
CA ARG A 580 -5.78 -11.00 40.27
C ARG A 580 -5.52 -9.76 41.12
N ASP A 581 -6.55 -8.97 41.38
CA ASP A 581 -6.43 -7.72 42.14
C ASP A 581 -5.99 -7.96 43.59
N ALA A 582 -6.49 -9.03 44.22
CA ALA A 582 -6.07 -9.45 45.55
C ALA A 582 -4.57 -9.81 45.60
N LEU A 583 -4.06 -10.52 44.57
CA LEU A 583 -2.66 -10.89 44.46
C LEU A 583 -1.74 -9.67 44.24
N VAL A 584 -2.14 -8.76 43.34
CA VAL A 584 -1.44 -7.50 43.07
C VAL A 584 -1.38 -6.66 44.35
N SER A 585 -2.53 -6.45 45.01
CA SER A 585 -2.62 -5.70 46.27
C SER A 585 -1.76 -6.31 47.39
N ALA A 586 -1.70 -7.64 47.48
CA ALA A 586 -0.86 -8.32 48.47
C ALA A 586 0.64 -8.09 48.22
N LYS A 587 1.07 -8.08 46.95
CA LYS A 587 2.46 -7.77 46.57
C LYS A 587 2.81 -6.30 46.84
N VAL A 588 1.91 -5.37 46.51
CA VAL A 588 2.08 -3.94 46.79
C VAL A 588 2.24 -3.70 48.30
N LYS A 589 1.43 -4.34 49.15
CA LYS A 589 1.59 -4.26 50.61
C LYS A 589 2.95 -4.74 51.09
N ARG A 590 3.43 -5.89 50.59
CA ARG A 590 4.77 -6.39 50.92
C ARG A 590 5.88 -5.42 50.48
N LEU A 591 5.71 -4.72 49.36
CA LEU A 591 6.66 -3.70 48.93
C LEU A 591 6.61 -2.46 49.83
N ILE A 592 5.42 -2.01 50.22
CA ILE A 592 5.26 -0.91 51.19
C ILE A 592 5.97 -1.21 52.51
N ASP A 593 5.89 -2.45 52.99
CA ASP A 593 6.53 -2.89 54.23
C ASP A 593 8.07 -2.91 54.13
N LYS A 594 8.62 -3.09 52.93
CA LYS A 594 10.06 -3.04 52.64
C LYS A 594 10.59 -1.62 52.44
N LEU A 595 9.72 -0.64 52.16
CA LEU A 595 10.14 0.75 52.00
C LEU A 595 10.54 1.35 53.35
N PRO A 596 11.61 2.15 53.42
CA PRO A 596 12.00 2.83 54.65
C PRO A 596 10.85 3.70 55.14
N LYS A 597 10.49 3.57 56.42
CA LYS A 597 9.49 4.45 57.04
C LYS A 597 10.02 5.88 56.99
N PRO A 598 9.20 6.88 56.62
CA PRO A 598 9.62 8.27 56.66
C PRO A 598 10.07 8.60 58.08
N VAL A 599 11.29 9.07 58.24
CA VAL A 599 11.82 9.51 59.52
C VAL A 599 11.06 10.76 59.93
N SER A 600 10.23 10.65 60.97
CA SER A 600 9.59 11.80 61.59
C SER A 600 10.64 12.63 62.34
N LEU A 601 10.98 13.82 61.82
CA LEU A 601 11.84 14.80 62.49
C LEU A 601 11.06 15.55 63.59
N SER A 602 10.44 14.84 64.52
CA SER A 602 9.60 15.42 65.59
C SER A 602 10.08 15.02 66.99
N GLY A 603 11.34 15.29 67.32
CA GLY A 603 11.94 14.81 68.57
C GLY A 603 13.20 15.51 69.07
N ILE A 604 13.30 16.84 68.97
CA ILE A 604 14.30 17.60 69.73
C ILE A 604 13.56 18.62 70.62
N PRO A 605 13.71 18.58 71.96
CA PRO A 605 13.10 19.54 72.88
C PRO A 605 13.72 20.94 72.74
N THR A 606 12.84 21.94 72.78
CA THR A 606 13.12 23.37 72.64
C THR A 606 13.86 23.95 73.85
N ALA A 607 15.03 24.54 73.61
CA ALA A 607 15.54 25.67 74.40
C ALA A 607 15.39 26.93 73.53
N GLY A 608 14.53 27.85 73.93
CA GLY A 608 14.29 29.11 73.22
C GLY A 608 15.41 30.11 73.45
N SER A 609 16.08 30.52 72.38
CA SER A 609 16.05 31.89 71.85
C SER A 609 16.91 31.95 70.58
N ASP A 610 16.27 32.36 69.49
CA ASP A 610 16.85 32.95 68.29
C ASP A 610 17.73 32.07 67.40
N LYS A 611 17.06 31.34 66.51
CA LYS A 611 17.32 31.35 65.07
C LYS A 611 16.14 30.75 64.32
N GLN A 612 15.26 31.63 63.83
CA GLN A 612 14.48 31.34 62.65
C GLN A 612 15.47 31.09 61.51
N THR A 613 15.61 29.84 61.08
CA THR A 613 16.05 29.56 59.72
C THR A 613 14.88 28.91 59.03
N ALA A 614 14.08 29.78 58.41
CA ALA A 614 13.00 29.41 57.52
C ALA A 614 13.51 28.41 56.47
N MET A 615 12.63 27.48 56.10
CA MET A 615 12.63 26.90 54.76
C MET A 615 12.85 28.04 53.76
N GLN A 616 13.99 28.08 53.10
CA GLN A 616 14.20 28.98 51.98
C GLN A 616 13.25 28.52 50.88
N GLN A 617 12.27 29.36 50.60
CA GLN A 617 11.54 29.41 49.32
C GLN A 617 12.55 29.30 48.16
N PRO A 618 12.16 28.77 46.98
CA PRO A 618 12.99 28.91 45.80
C PRO A 618 13.31 30.40 45.63
N ALA A 619 14.60 30.72 45.61
CA ALA A 619 15.08 32.10 45.53
C ALA A 619 14.45 32.78 44.31
N GLN A 620 13.73 33.88 44.56
CA GLN A 620 13.27 34.79 43.52
C GLN A 620 14.47 35.19 42.63
N SER A 621 14.25 35.20 41.31
CA SER A 621 15.22 35.67 40.32
C SER A 621 15.84 36.99 40.75
N GLN A 622 17.16 37.02 40.91
CA GLN A 622 17.87 38.18 41.48
C GLN A 622 17.96 39.37 40.51
N PHE A 623 17.61 39.17 39.23
CA PHE A 623 17.61 40.18 38.17
C PHE A 623 16.29 40.14 37.40
N ALA A 624 15.87 41.27 36.84
CA ALA A 624 14.69 41.40 35.98
C ALA A 624 15.09 41.63 34.51
N VAL A 625 14.17 41.33 33.58
CA VAL A 625 14.34 41.69 32.17
C VAL A 625 14.45 43.22 32.04
N GLY A 626 15.49 43.69 31.36
CA GLY A 626 15.84 45.11 31.26
C GLY A 626 16.97 45.55 32.20
N ASP A 627 17.36 44.74 33.18
CA ASP A 627 18.48 45.07 34.06
C ASP A 627 19.81 45.08 33.31
N SER A 628 20.67 46.05 33.68
CA SER A 628 22.05 46.12 33.23
C SER A 628 22.95 45.31 34.17
N VAL A 629 23.51 44.24 33.63
CA VAL A 629 24.33 43.27 34.37
C VAL A 629 25.68 43.10 33.69
N MET A 630 26.67 42.61 34.44
CA MET A 630 27.91 42.14 33.85
C MET A 630 28.33 40.81 34.48
N PRO A 631 29.12 39.99 33.77
CA PRO A 631 29.69 38.79 34.35
C PRO A 631 30.64 39.13 35.52
N ILE A 632 30.66 38.28 36.54
CA ILE A 632 31.61 38.39 37.64
C ILE A 632 33.04 38.10 37.12
N SER A 633 34.03 38.88 37.55
CA SER A 633 35.42 38.68 37.13
C SER A 633 35.90 37.25 37.40
N GLY A 634 36.37 36.55 36.35
CA GLY A 634 36.81 35.17 36.38
C GLY A 634 35.73 34.14 35.99
N LYS A 635 34.48 34.59 35.75
CA LYS A 635 33.35 33.77 35.27
C LYS A 635 32.98 34.11 33.82
N GLU A 636 33.77 34.93 33.13
CA GLU A 636 33.55 35.23 31.72
C GLU A 636 33.92 34.03 30.83
N HIS A 637 33.03 33.61 29.94
CA HIS A 637 33.35 32.56 28.97
C HIS A 637 34.19 33.03 27.78
N MET A 638 34.35 34.35 27.60
CA MET A 638 35.25 34.94 26.61
C MET A 638 35.94 36.18 27.17
N ALA A 639 37.20 36.39 26.79
CA ALA A 639 37.98 37.54 27.23
C ALA A 639 37.34 38.90 26.88
N SER A 640 36.55 38.95 25.80
CA SER A 640 35.81 40.13 25.34
C SER A 640 34.64 40.54 26.25
N HIS A 641 34.22 39.72 27.21
CA HIS A 641 33.11 40.07 28.12
C HIS A 641 33.57 40.66 29.45
N LYS A 642 34.88 40.69 29.68
CA LYS A 642 35.45 41.21 30.91
C LYS A 642 35.16 42.70 31.03
N GLY A 643 34.34 43.08 32.01
CA GLY A 643 33.96 44.47 32.26
C GLY A 643 32.96 45.06 31.28
N VAL A 644 32.29 44.25 30.45
CA VAL A 644 31.24 44.72 29.53
C VAL A 644 29.87 44.64 30.19
N THR A 645 29.13 45.75 30.17
CA THR A 645 27.74 45.80 30.62
C THR A 645 26.80 45.28 29.53
N MET A 646 25.92 44.35 29.88
CA MET A 646 24.94 43.70 29.00
C MET A 646 23.54 43.83 29.60
N THR A 647 22.50 43.69 28.78
CA THR A 647 21.10 43.81 29.22
C THR A 647 20.42 42.45 29.26
N VAL A 648 19.71 42.14 30.34
CA VAL A 648 18.90 40.92 30.44
C VAL A 648 17.70 41.00 29.51
N THR A 649 17.55 40.05 28.60
CA THR A 649 16.41 39.99 27.66
C THR A 649 15.40 38.90 27.98
N GLU A 650 15.85 37.80 28.60
CA GLU A 650 14.99 36.66 28.94
C GLU A 650 15.50 35.96 30.20
N ILE A 651 14.58 35.41 31.00
CA ILE A 651 14.87 34.71 32.25
C ILE A 651 14.11 33.39 32.24
N VAL A 652 14.84 32.29 32.44
CA VAL A 652 14.28 30.96 32.62
C VAL A 652 14.56 30.51 34.07
N PRO A 653 13.51 30.29 34.90
CA PRO A 653 13.68 29.83 36.27
C PRO A 653 14.37 28.45 36.34
N GLY A 654 15.24 28.24 37.33
CA GLY A 654 15.99 26.99 37.49
C GLY A 654 16.88 27.01 38.74
N GLU A 655 17.55 25.88 39.03
CA GLU A 655 18.49 25.77 40.15
C GLU A 655 19.65 26.79 40.02
N ASN A 656 20.19 27.28 41.13
CA ASN A 656 21.23 28.32 41.19
C ASN A 656 20.83 29.74 40.70
N GLY A 657 19.55 30.08 40.79
CA GLY A 657 19.05 31.44 40.56
C GLY A 657 18.50 31.71 39.16
N GLY A 658 18.34 30.67 38.32
CA GLY A 658 17.81 30.74 36.96
C GLY A 658 18.89 30.99 35.88
N THR A 659 18.51 30.81 34.62
CA THR A 659 19.36 31.14 33.45
C THR A 659 18.86 32.40 32.76
N TYR A 660 19.80 33.24 32.34
CA TYR A 660 19.54 34.58 31.83
C TYR A 660 20.14 34.72 30.42
N ALA A 661 19.32 35.12 29.45
CA ALA A 661 19.81 35.51 28.13
C ALA A 661 20.20 36.98 28.16
N LEU A 662 21.41 37.29 27.67
CA LEU A 662 21.98 38.63 27.71
C LEU A 662 22.17 39.19 26.31
N LYS A 663 21.89 40.47 26.14
CA LYS A 663 22.11 41.22 24.91
C LYS A 663 23.29 42.16 25.06
N MET A 664 24.21 42.09 24.10
CA MET A 664 25.37 42.97 24.03
C MET A 664 24.94 44.40 23.65
N PRO A 665 25.75 45.43 23.97
CA PRO A 665 25.45 46.82 23.58
C PRO A 665 25.28 47.04 22.07
N ASP A 666 25.88 46.19 21.24
CA ASP A 666 25.77 46.22 19.78
C ASP A 666 24.45 45.63 19.22
N GLY A 667 23.59 45.11 20.11
CA GLY A 667 22.29 44.59 19.75
C GLY A 667 22.24 43.08 19.46
N SER A 668 23.38 42.37 19.51
CA SER A 668 23.41 40.92 19.36
C SER A 668 22.93 40.20 20.63
N ILE A 669 22.09 39.17 20.46
CA ILE A 669 21.71 38.27 21.57
C ILE A 669 22.86 37.30 21.77
N HIS A 670 23.38 37.26 22.99
CA HIS A 670 24.51 36.43 23.37
C HIS A 670 24.10 35.32 24.34
N LYS A 671 24.95 34.29 24.43
CA LYS A 671 24.71 33.02 25.13
C LYS A 671 24.22 33.17 26.59
N TRP A 672 23.44 32.18 27.05
CA TRP A 672 22.86 32.08 28.40
C TRP A 672 23.90 31.98 29.53
N TYR A 673 23.66 32.71 30.64
CA TYR A 673 24.44 32.67 31.88
C TYR A 673 23.58 32.16 33.05
N GLN A 674 24.21 31.54 34.05
CA GLN A 674 23.54 31.22 35.32
C GLN A 674 23.48 32.45 36.23
N GLY A 675 22.42 32.58 37.03
CA GLY A 675 22.21 33.76 37.90
C GLY A 675 23.37 34.04 38.86
N ASN A 676 24.03 32.98 39.36
CA ASN A 676 25.20 33.09 40.24
C ASN A 676 26.51 33.50 39.53
N GLU A 677 26.51 33.67 38.21
CA GLU A 677 27.65 34.14 37.40
C GLU A 677 27.57 35.64 37.09
N LEU A 678 26.45 36.28 37.42
CA LEU A 678 26.15 37.68 37.10
C LEU A 678 26.18 38.57 38.34
N MET A 679 26.57 39.82 38.14
CA MET A 679 26.47 40.88 39.14
C MET A 679 25.69 42.08 38.59
N SER A 680 24.88 42.70 39.46
CA SER A 680 24.07 43.88 39.13
C SER A 680 24.93 45.14 39.12
N MET A 681 24.76 45.97 38.09
CA MET A 681 25.34 47.30 38.01
C MET A 681 24.21 48.33 38.03
N THR A 682 23.75 48.75 39.22
CA THR A 682 22.78 49.85 39.35
C THR A 682 23.50 51.19 39.49
N LYS A 683 23.35 52.09 38.51
CA LYS A 683 23.39 53.54 38.77
C LYS A 683 22.60 54.42 37.78
N SER A 684 21.50 54.93 38.36
CA SER A 684 20.68 56.14 38.15
C SER A 684 20.16 56.55 36.77
N THR A 685 18.81 56.65 36.72
CA THR A 685 17.96 57.63 36.02
C THR A 685 18.18 57.90 34.55
#